data_AF-A0A3M6V3S5-F1
#
_entry.id   AF-A0A3M6V3S5-F1
#
_cell.length_a   1.000
_cell.length_b   1.000
_cell.length_c   1.000
_cell.angle_alpha   90.00
_cell.angle_beta   90.00
_cell.angle_gamma   90.00
#
_symmetry.space_group_name_H-M   'P 1'
#
loop_
_entity.id
_entity.type
_entity.pdbx_description
1 polymer ?
#
loop_
_entity_poly.entity_id
_entity_poly.type
_entity_poly.pdbx_seq_one_letter_code
_entity_poly.pdbx_strand_id
1 'polypeptide(L)'
;MFLKYCILLAIFLGYRLCESEINISRQLNGTVIGNQTLARADGPYLVTSDLVVPENATLTIEPGAIVNFVPSVGIRVRGSFHAKGTPSQRITFRAVPCGETSFCNKTDGALFYSHGIRLIDGSSFNNGRLQLQYNGRWGTVCNDWGSWDLTDTHVACRHLGFLRGKRYYYDPGSGPVMMKTVGCKGTEKSLWDCSYTLSSCGHSRDVGIECDTLLPYLAEIFYWKGIYFEPTNSSEMKRSSSLEHVDIENALEAVNAVKSAPDLLNVRINDCASGLNIKELTKPLAVVDSSILGPMLAGVNIESSCGYVFIENVTVQNRLAVNLCSVIPEKASFPLLLNAAGNHHPVDCSKIFRASPGRKISVYLRIINGSGFELNITDASTAIKTRLHRITRDYNGKTFKTGSTSILELSFYSKGSSNLEMVVMEDQGETSSLVITNSTFSNNSKSGITVDNLIGNSRISQTTVIGNNYNGLYITKTTGTLEFNDVNSSKNRASGIVVDAGTLSFRMSDSLVEENGGQGLHILNQVNSTIKIYNSQFVRNSNGEGVYLQAFRYCYVRLVEVLSLGNSQNGALFTRLSDTRLNFSSCKFDGNSNKGVYADYFLRGGLHLERISTSNNYRSGYAFEFGDTSINIEFSSSFGNGRDGFYVENQGGEVVLKDFVAGGNKRNG
;
A
#
# COMPACT_ATOMS: atom_id res chain seq x y z
N MET A 1 75.94 -29.94 -31.55
CA MET A 1 76.67 -29.31 -30.42
C MET A 1 76.41 -27.81 -30.58
N PHE A 2 75.40 -27.17 -30.01
CA PHE A 2 74.76 -27.27 -28.69
C PHE A 2 73.22 -27.22 -28.80
N LEU A 3 72.61 -28.38 -28.54
CA LEU A 3 71.36 -28.53 -27.80
C LEU A 3 71.83 -28.76 -26.35
N LYS A 4 71.15 -28.16 -25.35
CA LYS A 4 71.47 -28.09 -23.90
C LYS A 4 72.12 -26.78 -23.46
N TYR A 5 71.30 -25.84 -22.99
CA TYR A 5 71.46 -25.03 -21.77
C TYR A 5 70.51 -23.82 -21.83
N CYS A 6 69.21 -24.09 -21.85
CA CYS A 6 68.16 -23.21 -21.29
C CYS A 6 66.94 -24.05 -20.83
N ILE A 7 67.20 -25.30 -20.42
CA ILE A 7 66.31 -26.09 -19.54
C ILE A 7 67.01 -26.08 -18.17
N LEU A 8 66.93 -24.96 -17.45
CA LEU A 8 67.25 -24.83 -16.02
C LEU A 8 67.01 -23.39 -15.54
N LEU A 9 65.80 -22.85 -15.74
CA LEU A 9 65.31 -21.72 -14.94
C LEU A 9 63.77 -21.57 -14.97
N ALA A 10 63.08 -22.70 -15.03
CA ALA A 10 61.65 -22.79 -14.71
C ALA A 10 61.44 -23.00 -13.20
N ILE A 11 62.01 -22.13 -12.32
CA ILE A 11 61.72 -22.20 -10.87
C ILE A 11 61.45 -20.84 -10.18
N PHE A 12 61.77 -19.65 -10.72
CA PHE A 12 61.69 -18.44 -9.87
C PHE A 12 60.83 -17.23 -10.25
N LEU A 13 60.25 -17.10 -11.44
CA LEU A 13 59.37 -15.95 -11.73
C LEU A 13 58.15 -16.39 -12.53
N GLY A 14 57.06 -16.66 -11.80
CA GLY A 14 55.76 -16.97 -12.38
C GLY A 14 55.20 -15.77 -13.15
N TYR A 15 55.04 -15.93 -14.45
CA TYR A 15 54.10 -15.15 -15.25
C TYR A 15 53.41 -16.09 -16.23
N ARG A 16 52.15 -16.41 -15.91
CA ARG A 16 51.20 -16.99 -16.85
C ARG A 16 50.86 -15.92 -17.90
N LEU A 17 51.07 -16.23 -19.17
CA LEU A 17 50.37 -15.55 -20.26
C LEU A 17 48.89 -15.93 -20.12
N CYS A 18 48.06 -14.96 -19.75
CA CYS A 18 46.61 -15.12 -19.64
C CYS A 18 45.98 -14.72 -20.97
N GLU A 19 45.62 -15.69 -21.79
CA GLU A 19 44.51 -15.51 -22.74
C GLU A 19 43.23 -15.37 -21.90
N SER A 20 42.42 -14.36 -22.20
CA SER A 20 41.15 -14.12 -21.52
C SER A 20 40.14 -15.20 -21.89
N GLU A 21 39.90 -16.15 -20.99
CA GLU A 21 38.77 -17.09 -21.09
C GLU A 21 37.46 -16.30 -21.17
N ILE A 22 36.82 -16.34 -22.35
CA ILE A 22 35.41 -15.98 -22.50
C ILE A 22 34.64 -16.98 -21.63
N ASN A 23 34.00 -16.51 -20.55
CA ASN A 23 33.20 -17.33 -19.63
C ASN A 23 32.25 -18.26 -20.41
N ILE A 24 32.61 -19.55 -20.52
CA ILE A 24 31.83 -20.53 -21.28
C ILE A 24 30.60 -20.87 -20.44
N SER A 25 29.48 -20.24 -20.74
CA SER A 25 28.21 -20.56 -20.09
C SER A 25 27.75 -21.96 -20.49
N ARG A 26 27.48 -22.84 -19.52
CA ARG A 26 26.93 -24.17 -19.82
C ARG A 26 25.47 -24.04 -20.24
N GLN A 27 25.16 -24.43 -21.48
CA GLN A 27 23.80 -24.36 -22.01
C GLN A 27 22.89 -25.40 -21.35
N LEU A 28 21.71 -24.97 -20.94
CA LEU A 28 20.65 -25.81 -20.36
C LEU A 28 19.37 -25.67 -21.19
N ASN A 29 18.88 -26.81 -21.70
CA ASN A 29 17.75 -26.83 -22.61
C ASN A 29 16.79 -27.97 -22.22
N GLY A 30 15.49 -27.73 -22.34
CA GLY A 30 14.45 -28.75 -22.27
C GLY A 30 14.02 -29.21 -20.87
N THR A 31 13.55 -30.45 -20.81
CA THR A 31 12.90 -31.05 -19.65
C THR A 31 13.92 -31.71 -18.72
N VAL A 32 13.83 -31.45 -17.41
CA VAL A 32 14.63 -32.11 -16.38
C VAL A 32 14.22 -33.58 -16.26
N ILE A 33 15.21 -34.49 -16.25
CA ILE A 33 14.99 -35.93 -16.15
C ILE A 33 15.51 -36.42 -14.79
N GLY A 34 14.63 -37.00 -13.98
CA GLY A 34 15.00 -37.51 -12.66
C GLY A 34 15.44 -36.39 -11.71
N ASN A 35 16.55 -36.61 -10.98
CA ASN A 35 17.12 -35.61 -10.08
C ASN A 35 18.33 -34.95 -10.75
N GLN A 36 18.25 -33.64 -10.96
CA GLN A 36 19.32 -32.84 -11.54
C GLN A 36 19.75 -31.76 -10.57
N THR A 37 21.06 -31.63 -10.36
CA THR A 37 21.67 -30.59 -9.54
C THR A 37 22.50 -29.66 -10.41
N LEU A 38 22.28 -28.35 -10.27
CA LEU A 38 23.11 -27.30 -10.87
C LEU A 38 24.11 -26.81 -9.83
N ALA A 39 25.34 -27.33 -9.93
CA ALA A 39 26.45 -26.99 -9.05
C ALA A 39 27.08 -25.65 -9.41
N ARG A 40 27.51 -24.88 -8.40
CA ARG A 40 28.17 -23.58 -8.63
C ARG A 40 29.43 -23.70 -9.51
N ALA A 41 30.20 -24.78 -9.34
CA ALA A 41 31.46 -25.01 -10.06
C ALA A 41 31.28 -25.21 -11.57
N ASP A 42 30.08 -25.59 -12.00
CA ASP A 42 29.75 -25.88 -13.40
C ASP A 42 29.06 -24.70 -14.11
N GLY A 43 28.83 -23.59 -13.37
CA GLY A 43 28.22 -22.37 -13.87
C GLY A 43 29.24 -21.31 -14.33
N PRO A 44 28.78 -20.17 -14.87
CA PRO A 44 27.38 -19.74 -14.97
C PRO A 44 26.60 -20.53 -16.04
N TYR A 45 25.33 -20.78 -15.78
CA TYR A 45 24.45 -21.49 -16.71
C TYR A 45 23.76 -20.53 -17.68
N LEU A 46 23.49 -20.97 -18.90
CA LEU A 46 22.69 -20.24 -19.88
C LEU A 46 21.50 -21.08 -20.34
N VAL A 47 20.30 -20.60 -20.05
CA VAL A 47 19.05 -21.26 -20.40
C VAL A 47 18.52 -20.66 -21.69
N THR A 48 18.43 -21.49 -22.73
CA THR A 48 18.02 -21.04 -24.08
C THR A 48 16.62 -21.49 -24.51
N SER A 49 15.97 -22.33 -23.69
CA SER A 49 14.60 -22.80 -23.85
C SER A 49 13.97 -23.06 -22.48
N ASP A 50 12.64 -23.01 -22.35
CA ASP A 50 11.96 -23.18 -21.05
C ASP A 50 12.46 -24.45 -20.33
N LEU A 51 12.94 -24.29 -19.09
CA LEU A 51 13.29 -25.42 -18.23
C LEU A 51 12.02 -26.00 -17.61
N VAL A 52 11.69 -27.23 -17.98
CA VAL A 52 10.49 -27.90 -17.46
C VAL A 52 10.90 -28.90 -16.40
N VAL A 53 10.44 -28.71 -15.17
CA VAL A 53 10.58 -29.68 -14.07
C VAL A 53 9.28 -30.50 -14.01
N PRO A 54 9.20 -31.68 -14.66
CA PRO A 54 8.01 -32.49 -14.65
C PRO A 54 7.73 -33.06 -13.26
N GLU A 55 6.53 -33.60 -13.06
CA GLU A 55 6.03 -34.10 -11.78
C GLU A 55 6.97 -35.10 -11.06
N ASN A 56 7.69 -35.93 -11.80
CA ASN A 56 8.59 -36.96 -11.29
C ASN A 56 10.06 -36.54 -11.23
N ALA A 57 10.35 -35.25 -11.42
CA ALA A 57 11.71 -34.72 -11.41
C ALA A 57 11.95 -33.76 -10.25
N THR A 58 13.20 -33.68 -9.85
CA THR A 58 13.69 -32.68 -8.90
C THR A 58 14.82 -31.88 -9.54
N LEU A 59 14.69 -30.56 -9.52
CA LEU A 59 15.77 -29.65 -9.89
C LEU A 59 16.28 -28.92 -8.65
N THR A 60 17.55 -29.14 -8.33
CA THR A 60 18.23 -28.53 -7.19
C THR A 60 19.29 -27.55 -7.68
N ILE A 61 19.34 -26.36 -7.10
CA ILE A 61 20.31 -25.32 -7.41
C ILE A 61 21.19 -25.09 -6.18
N GLU A 62 22.51 -25.25 -6.32
CA GLU A 62 23.45 -25.11 -5.21
C GLU A 62 23.73 -23.65 -4.84
N PRO A 63 24.10 -23.36 -3.57
CA PRO A 63 24.48 -22.02 -3.13
C PRO A 63 25.52 -21.34 -4.03
N GLY A 64 25.26 -20.10 -4.41
CA GLY A 64 26.16 -19.27 -5.23
C GLY A 64 26.14 -19.60 -6.73
N ALA A 65 25.27 -20.49 -7.22
CA ALA A 65 25.08 -20.73 -8.64
C ALA A 65 24.36 -19.53 -9.32
N ILE A 66 24.75 -19.25 -10.56
CA ILE A 66 24.17 -18.19 -11.40
C ILE A 66 23.54 -18.84 -12.64
N VAL A 67 22.26 -18.55 -12.87
CA VAL A 67 21.49 -19.06 -14.01
C VAL A 67 20.97 -17.89 -14.83
N ASN A 68 21.48 -17.77 -16.05
CA ASN A 68 21.11 -16.71 -16.98
C ASN A 68 20.05 -17.21 -17.96
N PHE A 69 19.07 -16.37 -18.28
CA PHE A 69 17.98 -16.70 -19.21
C PHE A 69 18.01 -15.78 -20.41
N VAL A 70 17.84 -16.35 -21.61
CA VAL A 70 17.53 -15.53 -22.80
C VAL A 70 16.10 -14.99 -22.70
N PRO A 71 15.75 -13.92 -23.45
CA PRO A 71 14.41 -13.36 -23.42
C PRO A 71 13.32 -14.39 -23.73
N SER A 72 12.14 -14.22 -23.11
CA SER A 72 10.99 -15.11 -23.29
C SER A 72 11.21 -16.57 -22.86
N VAL A 73 12.25 -16.86 -22.09
CA VAL A 73 12.51 -18.18 -21.51
C VAL A 73 12.33 -18.14 -20.00
N GLY A 74 11.80 -19.21 -19.40
CA GLY A 74 11.61 -19.31 -17.96
C GLY A 74 11.72 -20.72 -17.41
N ILE A 75 11.26 -20.90 -16.18
CA ILE A 75 11.18 -22.20 -15.51
C ILE A 75 9.71 -22.55 -15.33
N ARG A 76 9.31 -23.77 -15.68
CA ARG A 76 7.99 -24.33 -15.40
C ARG A 76 8.11 -25.51 -14.45
N VAL A 77 7.45 -25.45 -13.30
CA VAL A 77 7.60 -26.41 -12.21
C VAL A 77 6.30 -27.15 -11.96
N ARG A 78 6.30 -28.48 -12.16
CA ARG A 78 5.26 -29.43 -11.71
C ARG A 78 5.80 -30.44 -10.67
N GLY A 79 7.11 -30.68 -10.67
CA GLY A 79 7.81 -31.53 -9.71
C GLY A 79 8.30 -30.76 -8.48
N SER A 80 9.53 -31.07 -8.03
CA SER A 80 10.18 -30.39 -6.91
C SER A 80 11.28 -29.45 -7.40
N PHE A 81 11.27 -28.19 -6.93
CA PHE A 81 12.29 -27.21 -7.27
C PHE A 81 12.91 -26.63 -5.98
N HIS A 82 14.20 -26.87 -5.79
CA HIS A 82 14.93 -26.46 -4.60
C HIS A 82 16.06 -25.50 -4.95
N ALA A 83 15.88 -24.21 -4.66
CA ALA A 83 16.93 -23.22 -4.70
C ALA A 83 17.15 -22.66 -3.28
N LYS A 84 18.15 -23.22 -2.59
CA LYS A 84 18.50 -22.84 -1.22
C LYS A 84 19.94 -22.36 -1.17
N GLY A 85 20.13 -21.05 -1.21
CA GLY A 85 21.42 -20.40 -1.03
C GLY A 85 21.76 -20.18 0.44
N THR A 86 22.78 -19.36 0.69
CA THR A 86 23.14 -18.88 2.02
C THR A 86 23.27 -17.35 2.01
N PRO A 87 23.34 -16.67 3.16
CA PRO A 87 23.57 -15.22 3.20
C PRO A 87 24.82 -14.77 2.44
N SER A 88 25.87 -15.60 2.39
CA SER A 88 27.14 -15.32 1.70
C SER A 88 27.22 -15.87 0.29
N GLN A 89 26.38 -16.85 -0.07
CA GLN A 89 26.35 -17.50 -1.37
C GLN A 89 24.91 -17.60 -1.88
N ARG A 90 24.36 -16.45 -2.25
CA ARG A 90 23.01 -16.33 -2.80
C ARG A 90 22.96 -16.91 -4.20
N ILE A 91 21.83 -17.52 -4.56
CA ILE A 91 21.58 -18.06 -5.91
C ILE A 91 21.00 -16.94 -6.76
N THR A 92 21.47 -16.76 -8.00
CA THR A 92 20.98 -15.68 -8.88
C THR A 92 20.30 -16.23 -10.13
N PHE A 93 19.05 -15.83 -10.36
CA PHE A 93 18.32 -16.00 -11.62
C PHE A 93 18.15 -14.63 -12.29
N ARG A 94 18.72 -14.45 -13.47
CA ARG A 94 18.69 -13.15 -14.16
C ARG A 94 18.56 -13.29 -15.67
N ALA A 95 18.11 -12.22 -16.32
CA ALA A 95 18.25 -12.11 -17.77
C ALA A 95 19.75 -12.13 -18.16
N VAL A 96 20.07 -12.73 -19.29
CA VAL A 96 21.44 -12.75 -19.82
C VAL A 96 21.91 -11.30 -20.10
N PRO A 97 23.05 -10.85 -19.53
CA PRO A 97 23.53 -9.48 -19.78
C PRO A 97 24.04 -9.31 -21.21
N CYS A 98 23.71 -8.18 -21.84
CA CYS A 98 24.04 -7.92 -23.25
C CYS A 98 25.54 -7.79 -23.52
N GLY A 99 26.35 -7.50 -22.50
CA GLY A 99 27.82 -7.43 -22.60
C GLY A 99 28.52 -8.78 -22.39
N GLU A 100 27.81 -9.81 -21.91
CA GLU A 100 28.42 -11.10 -21.53
C GLU A 100 28.20 -12.21 -22.56
N THR A 101 27.30 -12.04 -23.53
CA THR A 101 27.04 -13.04 -24.57
C THR A 101 26.84 -12.44 -25.95
N SER A 102 27.27 -13.17 -26.99
CA SER A 102 27.06 -12.79 -28.40
C SER A 102 25.60 -12.88 -28.86
N PHE A 103 24.70 -13.39 -27.99
CA PHE A 103 23.25 -13.44 -28.24
C PHE A 103 22.63 -12.05 -28.38
N CYS A 104 23.19 -11.04 -27.71
CA CYS A 104 22.70 -9.65 -27.82
C CYS A 104 23.39 -8.87 -28.96
N ASN A 105 24.67 -9.18 -29.26
CA ASN A 105 25.45 -8.50 -30.29
C ASN A 105 25.14 -8.92 -31.74
N LYS A 106 24.25 -9.89 -31.95
CA LYS A 106 23.73 -10.29 -33.28
C LYS A 106 22.25 -9.96 -33.46
N THR A 107 21.81 -8.80 -32.97
CA THR A 107 20.45 -8.32 -33.21
C THR A 107 20.45 -6.96 -33.90
N ASP A 108 20.87 -6.96 -35.16
CA ASP A 108 20.16 -6.10 -36.13
C ASP A 108 18.71 -6.56 -36.11
N GLY A 109 17.89 -5.91 -35.29
CA GLY A 109 16.48 -6.22 -35.09
C GLY A 109 16.24 -7.48 -34.27
N ALA A 110 15.68 -7.28 -33.08
CA ALA A 110 15.01 -8.31 -32.31
C ALA A 110 13.97 -9.08 -33.17
N LEU A 111 14.37 -10.21 -33.76
CA LEU A 111 13.47 -11.24 -34.32
C LEU A 111 12.69 -12.00 -33.22
N PHE A 112 12.44 -11.35 -32.08
CA PHE A 112 11.76 -11.91 -30.93
C PHE A 112 10.29 -11.52 -30.93
N TYR A 113 9.48 -12.02 -31.87
CA TYR A 113 8.03 -12.05 -31.66
C TYR A 113 7.46 -13.29 -32.34
N SER A 114 6.67 -14.07 -31.57
CA SER A 114 5.65 -15.03 -32.03
C SER A 114 5.80 -15.62 -33.44
N HIS A 115 6.06 -16.93 -33.51
CA HIS A 115 6.10 -17.67 -34.78
C HIS A 115 4.87 -17.36 -35.64
N GLY A 116 5.09 -16.62 -36.75
CA GLY A 116 4.09 -16.42 -37.80
C GLY A 116 3.36 -15.07 -37.86
N ILE A 117 3.80 -14.02 -37.16
CA ILE A 117 3.29 -12.64 -37.31
C ILE A 117 4.43 -11.61 -37.17
N ARG A 118 4.38 -10.49 -37.91
CA ARG A 118 5.36 -9.39 -37.84
C ARG A 118 4.78 -8.04 -38.26
N LEU A 119 5.48 -6.95 -37.88
CA LEU A 119 5.29 -5.60 -38.42
C LEU A 119 6.46 -5.25 -39.34
N ILE A 120 6.17 -4.66 -40.49
CA ILE A 120 7.18 -4.19 -41.46
C ILE A 120 6.87 -2.76 -41.89
N ASP A 121 7.85 -2.08 -42.48
CA ASP A 121 7.73 -0.73 -43.02
C ASP A 121 7.22 0.30 -41.99
N GLY A 122 7.37 0.02 -40.70
CA GLY A 122 7.06 0.94 -39.61
C GLY A 122 8.18 1.93 -39.34
N SER A 123 7.84 3.03 -38.68
CA SER A 123 8.83 3.98 -38.14
C SER A 123 9.43 3.52 -36.80
N SER A 124 8.91 2.43 -36.21
CA SER A 124 9.30 1.88 -34.91
C SER A 124 9.07 0.36 -34.86
N PHE A 125 9.58 -0.31 -33.84
CA PHE A 125 9.43 -1.75 -33.61
C PHE A 125 7.98 -2.19 -33.32
N ASN A 126 7.15 -1.29 -32.83
CA ASN A 126 5.76 -1.55 -32.41
C ASN A 126 4.73 -1.01 -33.39
N ASN A 127 5.13 -0.45 -34.53
CA ASN A 127 4.21 0.01 -35.55
C ASN A 127 4.62 -0.48 -36.94
N GLY A 128 3.68 -0.46 -37.88
CA GLY A 128 3.93 -0.80 -39.26
C GLY A 128 2.82 -1.63 -39.88
N ARG A 129 3.06 -2.08 -41.12
CA ARG A 129 2.15 -2.94 -41.86
C ARG A 129 2.20 -4.35 -41.28
N LEU A 130 1.03 -4.91 -41.03
CA LEU A 130 0.86 -6.22 -40.46
C LEU A 130 1.08 -7.32 -41.52
N GLN A 131 1.96 -8.27 -41.21
CA GLN A 131 2.14 -9.48 -41.99
C GLN A 131 2.02 -10.74 -41.14
N LEU A 132 1.49 -11.79 -41.77
CA LEU A 132 1.36 -13.12 -41.21
C LEU A 132 2.11 -14.13 -42.08
N GLN A 133 2.58 -15.21 -41.44
CA GLN A 133 3.27 -16.30 -42.13
C GLN A 133 2.39 -17.54 -42.22
N TYR A 134 2.26 -18.09 -43.43
CA TYR A 134 1.58 -19.36 -43.67
C TYR A 134 2.41 -20.20 -44.64
N ASN A 135 2.68 -21.45 -44.30
CA ASN A 135 3.51 -22.38 -45.09
C ASN A 135 4.85 -21.75 -45.56
N GLY A 136 5.51 -21.02 -44.66
CA GLY A 136 6.81 -20.39 -44.92
C GLY A 136 6.77 -19.10 -45.76
N ARG A 137 5.60 -18.66 -46.23
CA ARG A 137 5.44 -17.39 -46.99
C ARG A 137 4.81 -16.31 -46.12
N TRP A 138 5.28 -15.09 -46.26
CA TRP A 138 4.72 -13.89 -45.61
C TRP A 138 3.74 -13.18 -46.52
N GLY A 139 2.65 -12.67 -45.95
CA GLY A 139 1.67 -11.87 -46.68
C GLY A 139 0.93 -10.87 -45.80
N THR A 140 0.32 -9.86 -46.41
CA THR A 140 -0.35 -8.75 -45.72
C THR A 140 -1.74 -9.13 -45.22
N VAL A 141 -2.28 -8.36 -44.28
CA VAL A 141 -3.65 -8.52 -43.78
C VAL A 141 -4.52 -7.39 -44.33
N CYS A 142 -5.73 -7.70 -44.79
CA CYS A 142 -6.57 -6.73 -45.47
C CYS A 142 -7.80 -6.31 -44.65
N ASN A 143 -8.05 -5.00 -44.60
CA ASN A 143 -9.28 -4.41 -44.07
C ASN A 143 -10.28 -4.17 -45.21
N ASP A 144 -11.07 -5.17 -45.57
CA ASP A 144 -12.10 -5.02 -46.60
C ASP A 144 -13.40 -4.47 -46.01
N TRP A 145 -13.93 -3.38 -46.60
CA TRP A 145 -15.18 -2.72 -46.18
C TRP A 145 -15.27 -2.36 -44.69
N GLY A 146 -14.13 -2.11 -44.03
CA GLY A 146 -14.12 -1.75 -42.61
C GLY A 146 -14.26 -2.94 -41.66
N SER A 147 -14.09 -4.17 -42.14
CA SER A 147 -14.17 -5.39 -41.33
C SER A 147 -13.17 -5.43 -40.17
N TRP A 148 -12.01 -4.77 -40.33
CA TRP A 148 -10.97 -4.75 -39.30
C TRP A 148 -11.32 -3.75 -38.21
N ASP A 149 -11.58 -4.21 -36.99
CA ASP A 149 -11.92 -3.32 -35.89
C ASP A 149 -10.78 -3.21 -34.84
N LEU A 150 -11.05 -2.53 -33.73
CA LEU A 150 -10.10 -2.40 -32.64
C LEU A 150 -9.87 -3.75 -31.92
N THR A 151 -10.86 -4.65 -31.94
CA THR A 151 -10.79 -5.99 -31.37
C THR A 151 -9.76 -6.83 -32.13
N ASP A 152 -9.80 -6.80 -33.46
CA ASP A 152 -8.81 -7.46 -34.33
C ASP A 152 -7.41 -6.90 -34.08
N THR A 153 -7.31 -5.58 -33.95
CA THR A 153 -6.06 -4.88 -33.62
C THR A 153 -5.47 -5.35 -32.30
N HIS A 154 -6.30 -5.52 -31.26
CA HIS A 154 -5.84 -6.03 -29.96
C HIS A 154 -5.37 -7.49 -30.03
N VAL A 155 -6.05 -8.35 -30.79
CA VAL A 155 -5.62 -9.74 -30.99
C VAL A 155 -4.31 -9.79 -31.79
N ALA A 156 -4.17 -8.97 -32.84
CA ALA A 156 -2.94 -8.85 -33.62
C ALA A 156 -1.76 -8.43 -32.76
N CYS A 157 -1.94 -7.40 -31.94
CA CYS A 157 -0.91 -6.91 -31.05
C CYS A 157 -0.54 -7.93 -29.97
N ARG A 158 -1.51 -8.66 -29.42
CA ARG A 158 -1.26 -9.76 -28.49
C ARG A 158 -0.57 -10.94 -29.11
N HIS A 159 -0.91 -11.25 -30.36
CA HIS A 159 -0.20 -12.25 -31.12
C HIS A 159 1.26 -11.83 -31.31
N LEU A 160 1.53 -10.54 -31.59
CA LEU A 160 2.85 -9.91 -31.59
C LEU A 160 3.47 -9.70 -30.18
N GLY A 161 2.85 -10.16 -29.09
CA GLY A 161 3.39 -10.02 -27.73
C GLY A 161 3.13 -8.68 -27.01
N PHE A 162 2.30 -7.80 -27.58
CA PHE A 162 1.85 -6.54 -26.98
C PHE A 162 0.46 -6.66 -26.33
N LEU A 163 0.06 -5.74 -25.44
CA LEU A 163 -1.24 -5.86 -24.75
C LEU A 163 -2.42 -5.40 -25.60
N ARG A 164 -2.24 -4.31 -26.33
CA ARG A 164 -3.26 -3.59 -27.10
C ARG A 164 -2.59 -2.84 -28.24
N GLY A 165 -3.38 -2.09 -29.00
CA GLY A 165 -2.91 -1.30 -30.12
C GLY A 165 -4.07 -0.60 -30.80
N LYS A 166 -3.72 0.24 -31.76
CA LYS A 166 -4.64 0.98 -32.59
C LYS A 166 -4.26 0.79 -34.06
N ARG A 167 -5.16 1.18 -34.95
CA ARG A 167 -4.80 1.27 -36.37
C ARG A 167 -3.68 2.29 -36.57
N TYR A 168 -2.77 1.94 -37.47
CA TYR A 168 -1.69 2.79 -37.91
C TYR A 168 -1.75 2.86 -39.43
N TYR A 169 -1.91 4.05 -39.97
CA TYR A 169 -2.02 4.24 -41.41
C TYR A 169 -0.62 4.34 -42.00
N TYR A 170 -0.36 3.51 -43.00
CA TYR A 170 0.88 3.51 -43.75
C TYR A 170 0.58 3.30 -45.24
N ASP A 171 1.58 3.51 -46.08
CA ASP A 171 1.47 3.35 -47.52
C ASP A 171 1.05 1.90 -47.91
N PRO A 172 0.42 1.72 -49.07
CA PRO A 172 0.06 0.40 -49.60
C PRO A 172 1.26 -0.55 -49.68
N GLY A 173 1.05 -1.82 -49.35
CA GLY A 173 2.07 -2.84 -49.51
C GLY A 173 2.19 -3.43 -50.90
N SER A 174 2.95 -4.52 -50.96
CA SER A 174 3.10 -5.35 -52.14
C SER A 174 3.22 -6.82 -51.75
N GLY A 175 2.96 -7.72 -52.69
CA GLY A 175 3.09 -9.16 -52.50
C GLY A 175 1.77 -9.85 -52.15
N PRO A 176 1.81 -11.07 -51.59
CA PRO A 176 0.60 -11.84 -51.34
C PRO A 176 -0.19 -11.27 -50.14
N VAL A 177 -1.52 -11.32 -50.23
CA VAL A 177 -2.43 -11.05 -49.10
C VAL A 177 -2.72 -12.37 -48.41
N MET A 178 -2.49 -12.42 -47.10
CA MET A 178 -2.58 -13.64 -46.31
C MET A 178 -3.98 -13.92 -45.79
N MET A 179 -4.70 -12.87 -45.37
CA MET A 179 -6.09 -13.00 -44.91
C MET A 179 -6.86 -11.69 -45.09
N LYS A 180 -8.17 -11.81 -45.12
CA LYS A 180 -9.15 -10.75 -45.36
C LYS A 180 -10.36 -10.96 -44.44
N THR A 181 -11.15 -9.91 -44.19
CA THR A 181 -12.37 -9.95 -43.37
C THR A 181 -12.14 -10.66 -42.04
N VAL A 182 -11.08 -10.27 -41.35
CA VAL A 182 -10.78 -10.75 -40.01
C VAL A 182 -11.90 -10.28 -39.08
N GLY A 183 -12.40 -11.17 -38.24
CA GLY A 183 -13.40 -10.88 -37.22
C GLY A 183 -13.10 -11.71 -35.97
N CYS A 184 -12.36 -11.12 -35.06
CA CYS A 184 -12.02 -11.67 -33.75
C CYS A 184 -13.11 -11.38 -32.71
N LYS A 185 -13.23 -12.25 -31.70
CA LYS A 185 -14.08 -12.04 -30.51
C LYS A 185 -13.35 -11.27 -29.40
N GLY A 186 -12.02 -11.18 -29.49
CA GLY A 186 -11.15 -10.44 -28.58
C GLY A 186 -10.44 -11.30 -27.53
N THR A 187 -10.72 -12.60 -27.47
CA THR A 187 -10.13 -13.57 -26.52
C THR A 187 -9.09 -14.49 -27.16
N GLU A 188 -9.00 -14.46 -28.49
CA GLU A 188 -8.08 -15.26 -29.29
C GLU A 188 -6.61 -14.94 -28.96
N LYS A 189 -5.75 -15.97 -29.04
CA LYS A 189 -4.31 -15.83 -28.80
C LYS A 189 -3.54 -15.52 -30.09
N SER A 190 -4.11 -15.89 -31.23
CA SER A 190 -3.56 -15.67 -32.56
C SER A 190 -4.63 -15.15 -33.52
N LEU A 191 -4.23 -14.37 -34.53
CA LEU A 191 -5.14 -13.99 -35.61
C LEU A 191 -5.62 -15.19 -36.44
N TRP A 192 -4.89 -16.29 -36.40
CA TRP A 192 -5.29 -17.56 -37.01
C TRP A 192 -6.48 -18.22 -36.30
N ASP A 193 -6.76 -17.82 -35.05
CA ASP A 193 -7.90 -18.33 -34.27
C ASP A 193 -9.18 -17.52 -34.51
N CYS A 194 -9.09 -16.38 -35.22
CA CYS A 194 -10.24 -15.53 -35.54
C CYS A 194 -10.99 -16.05 -36.77
N SER A 195 -12.19 -15.54 -37.03
CA SER A 195 -12.83 -15.76 -38.34
C SER A 195 -12.10 -14.93 -39.41
N TYR A 196 -11.83 -15.52 -40.58
CA TYR A 196 -11.18 -14.84 -41.71
C TYR A 196 -11.54 -15.49 -43.05
N THR A 197 -11.27 -14.79 -44.15
CA THR A 197 -11.35 -15.34 -45.52
C THR A 197 -9.99 -15.29 -46.22
N LEU A 198 -9.71 -16.28 -47.08
CA LEU A 198 -8.49 -16.37 -47.89
C LEU A 198 -8.80 -15.89 -49.31
N SER A 199 -8.66 -14.60 -49.58
CA SER A 199 -8.84 -14.02 -50.91
C SER A 199 -7.98 -12.76 -51.10
N SER A 200 -7.71 -12.39 -52.35
CA SER A 200 -6.90 -11.21 -52.66
C SER A 200 -7.67 -9.90 -52.40
N CYS A 201 -6.94 -8.84 -52.11
CA CYS A 201 -7.47 -7.48 -52.03
C CYS A 201 -6.40 -6.50 -52.53
N GLY A 202 -6.79 -5.30 -52.97
CA GLY A 202 -5.83 -4.26 -53.30
C GLY A 202 -5.05 -3.79 -52.06
N HIS A 203 -3.74 -3.64 -52.20
CA HIS A 203 -2.83 -3.21 -51.12
C HIS A 203 -3.13 -1.83 -50.53
N SER A 204 -3.96 -1.02 -51.19
CA SER A 204 -4.50 0.22 -50.62
C SER A 204 -5.35 0.00 -49.36
N ARG A 205 -5.64 -1.27 -49.01
CA ARG A 205 -6.42 -1.69 -47.86
C ARG A 205 -5.63 -2.57 -46.88
N ASP A 206 -4.32 -2.62 -47.04
CA ASP A 206 -3.47 -3.33 -46.08
C ASP A 206 -3.61 -2.71 -44.70
N VAL A 207 -3.64 -3.58 -43.69
CA VAL A 207 -3.75 -3.22 -42.30
C VAL A 207 -2.37 -2.84 -41.79
N GLY A 208 -2.23 -1.58 -41.38
CA GLY A 208 -1.19 -1.17 -40.46
C GLY A 208 -1.74 -1.06 -39.05
N ILE A 209 -0.94 -1.48 -38.08
CA ILE A 209 -1.24 -1.34 -36.67
C ILE A 209 -0.05 -0.70 -35.96
N GLU A 210 -0.37 0.07 -34.94
CA GLU A 210 0.58 0.55 -33.94
C GLU A 210 0.14 -0.15 -32.67
N CYS A 211 0.88 -1.18 -32.31
CA CYS A 211 0.71 -1.80 -31.03
C CYS A 211 1.14 -0.82 -29.97
N ASP A 212 0.37 -0.77 -28.90
CA ASP A 212 0.76 0.02 -27.76
C ASP A 212 2.14 -0.45 -27.37
N THR A 213 3.05 0.50 -27.22
CA THR A 213 4.33 0.24 -26.58
C THR A 213 4.02 -0.51 -25.29
N LEU A 214 4.55 -1.73 -25.13
CA LEU A 214 5.14 -2.07 -23.84
C LEU A 214 5.86 -0.81 -23.42
N LEU A 215 5.35 -0.16 -22.36
CA LEU A 215 5.64 1.22 -21.94
C LEU A 215 7.00 1.68 -22.50
N PRO A 216 7.18 2.87 -23.08
CA PRO A 216 8.49 3.36 -23.54
C PRO A 216 9.63 3.24 -22.49
N TYR A 217 9.28 2.95 -21.23
CA TYR A 217 10.16 2.57 -20.13
C TYR A 217 10.69 1.11 -20.10
N LEU A 218 10.07 0.13 -20.77
CA LEU A 218 10.50 -1.29 -20.79
C LEU A 218 11.44 -1.61 -21.96
N ALA A 219 11.62 -0.69 -22.92
CA ALA A 219 12.44 -0.90 -24.11
C ALA A 219 13.96 -0.97 -23.83
N GLU A 220 14.40 -0.57 -22.64
CA GLU A 220 15.83 -0.60 -22.25
C GLU A 220 16.21 -1.84 -21.43
N ILE A 221 15.26 -2.71 -21.04
CA ILE A 221 15.50 -3.82 -20.12
C ILE A 221 15.01 -5.14 -20.73
N PHE A 222 15.92 -6.11 -20.89
CA PHE A 222 15.59 -7.46 -21.34
C PHE A 222 14.97 -8.27 -20.21
N TYR A 223 13.75 -8.78 -20.41
CA TYR A 223 13.07 -9.64 -19.47
C TYR A 223 13.06 -11.12 -19.87
N TRP A 224 13.32 -12.00 -18.90
CA TRP A 224 13.02 -13.43 -19.02
C TRP A 224 11.64 -13.73 -18.42
N LYS A 225 11.02 -14.88 -18.69
CA LYS A 225 9.62 -15.15 -18.25
C LYS A 225 9.45 -15.20 -16.73
N GLY A 226 10.48 -15.61 -16.01
CA GLY A 226 10.42 -15.89 -14.57
C GLY A 226 10.12 -17.36 -14.24
N ILE A 227 9.74 -17.63 -12.99
CA ILE A 227 9.52 -18.98 -12.45
C ILE A 227 8.02 -19.22 -12.29
N TYR A 228 7.49 -20.22 -12.99
CA TYR A 228 6.07 -20.58 -12.97
C TYR A 228 5.81 -21.93 -12.30
N PHE A 229 5.13 -21.93 -11.16
CA PHE A 229 4.67 -23.11 -10.44
C PHE A 229 3.27 -23.51 -10.91
N GLU A 230 3.20 -24.59 -11.68
CA GLU A 230 1.97 -25.10 -12.29
C GLU A 230 1.12 -25.89 -11.29
N PRO A 231 -0.22 -25.84 -11.41
CA PRO A 231 -1.10 -26.61 -10.56
C PRO A 231 -0.94 -28.11 -10.87
N THR A 232 -0.87 -28.94 -9.84
CA THR A 232 -0.79 -30.41 -9.96
C THR A 232 -2.08 -31.06 -9.47
N ASN A 233 -2.47 -32.18 -10.10
CA ASN A 233 -3.68 -32.92 -9.76
C ASN A 233 -3.47 -33.97 -8.66
N SER A 234 -2.24 -34.13 -8.14
CA SER A 234 -1.93 -35.18 -7.18
C SER A 234 -2.32 -34.80 -5.74
N SER A 235 -3.20 -35.60 -5.14
CA SER A 235 -3.59 -35.54 -3.72
C SER A 235 -2.52 -36.02 -2.74
N GLU A 236 -1.33 -36.39 -3.22
CA GLU A 236 -0.25 -36.93 -2.39
C GLU A 236 0.67 -35.82 -1.82
N MET A 237 0.70 -35.74 -0.49
CA MET A 237 1.74 -35.09 0.29
C MET A 237 3.12 -35.68 -0.07
N LYS A 238 4.00 -34.92 -0.75
CA LYS A 238 5.48 -34.99 -0.62
C LYS A 238 6.34 -34.10 -1.54
N ARG A 239 5.76 -33.23 -2.39
CA ARG A 239 6.55 -32.38 -3.29
C ARG A 239 6.60 -30.96 -2.76
N SER A 240 7.69 -30.61 -2.07
CA SER A 240 7.96 -29.24 -1.63
C SER A 240 8.89 -28.57 -2.64
N SER A 241 8.63 -27.30 -2.91
CA SER A 241 9.60 -26.42 -3.55
C SER A 241 10.05 -25.38 -2.54
N SER A 242 11.24 -24.81 -2.72
CA SER A 242 11.80 -23.86 -1.75
C SER A 242 12.65 -22.80 -2.44
N LEU A 243 12.42 -21.53 -2.08
CA LEU A 243 13.24 -20.40 -2.48
C LEU A 243 13.81 -19.74 -1.22
N GLU A 244 15.10 -19.93 -0.98
CA GLU A 244 15.78 -19.42 0.21
C GLU A 244 17.11 -18.75 -0.19
N HIS A 245 17.35 -17.51 0.24
CA HIS A 245 18.53 -16.72 -0.14
C HIS A 245 18.76 -16.64 -1.68
N VAL A 246 17.68 -16.33 -2.41
CA VAL A 246 17.66 -16.25 -3.88
C VAL A 246 17.51 -14.80 -4.35
N ASP A 247 18.22 -14.43 -5.41
CA ASP A 247 18.08 -13.19 -6.15
C ASP A 247 17.42 -13.46 -7.51
N ILE A 248 16.31 -12.78 -7.79
CA ILE A 248 15.57 -12.84 -9.05
C ILE A 248 15.57 -11.45 -9.69
N GLU A 249 16.17 -11.33 -10.86
CA GLU A 249 16.41 -10.04 -11.50
C GLU A 249 15.85 -10.02 -12.93
N ASN A 250 15.28 -8.90 -13.33
CA ASN A 250 14.79 -8.66 -14.70
C ASN A 250 13.87 -9.77 -15.23
N ALA A 251 12.98 -10.30 -14.39
CA ALA A 251 11.93 -11.23 -14.81
C ALA A 251 10.64 -10.50 -15.18
N LEU A 252 9.90 -10.99 -16.16
CA LEU A 252 8.56 -10.48 -16.51
C LEU A 252 7.59 -10.75 -15.36
N GLU A 253 7.58 -11.98 -14.85
CA GLU A 253 6.87 -12.36 -13.62
C GLU A 253 7.83 -13.15 -12.73
N ALA A 254 8.47 -12.51 -11.74
CA ALA A 254 9.55 -13.13 -10.98
C ALA A 254 9.16 -14.49 -10.37
N VAL A 255 8.01 -14.56 -9.72
CA VAL A 255 7.41 -15.82 -9.25
C VAL A 255 5.92 -15.81 -9.59
N ASN A 256 5.48 -16.75 -10.43
CA ASN A 256 4.10 -16.99 -10.77
C ASN A 256 3.66 -18.38 -10.27
N ALA A 257 2.48 -18.51 -9.66
CA ALA A 257 2.00 -19.77 -9.13
C ALA A 257 0.48 -19.91 -9.20
N VAL A 258 -0.01 -21.15 -9.32
CA VAL A 258 -1.45 -21.46 -9.23
C VAL A 258 -1.67 -22.57 -8.22
N LYS A 259 -2.65 -22.42 -7.31
CA LYS A 259 -2.99 -23.33 -6.20
C LYS A 259 -1.96 -23.48 -5.09
N SER A 260 -0.66 -23.51 -5.40
CA SER A 260 0.44 -23.70 -4.45
C SER A 260 1.68 -22.93 -4.89
N ALA A 261 2.35 -22.26 -3.96
CA ALA A 261 3.64 -21.59 -4.16
C ALA A 261 4.64 -22.07 -3.09
N PRO A 262 5.95 -22.03 -3.36
CA PRO A 262 6.97 -22.27 -2.32
C PRO A 262 7.03 -21.10 -1.33
N ASP A 263 7.52 -21.35 -0.13
CA ASP A 263 7.92 -20.27 0.78
C ASP A 263 9.11 -19.50 0.20
N LEU A 264 9.10 -18.18 0.40
CA LEU A 264 10.15 -17.25 0.00
C LEU A 264 10.83 -16.75 1.27
N LEU A 265 12.04 -17.23 1.54
CA LEU A 265 12.82 -16.87 2.72
C LEU A 265 14.06 -16.11 2.29
N ASN A 266 14.24 -14.86 2.74
CA ASN A 266 15.38 -14.04 2.35
C ASN A 266 15.56 -13.88 0.82
N VAL A 267 14.47 -13.78 0.06
CA VAL A 267 14.47 -13.65 -1.41
C VAL A 267 14.50 -12.17 -1.82
N ARG A 268 15.31 -11.81 -2.81
CA ARG A 268 15.33 -10.47 -3.40
C ARG A 268 14.83 -10.53 -4.84
N ILE A 269 13.84 -9.71 -5.17
CA ILE A 269 13.26 -9.56 -6.50
C ILE A 269 13.53 -8.12 -6.92
N ASN A 270 14.38 -7.92 -7.92
CA ASN A 270 14.82 -6.59 -8.35
C ASN A 270 14.50 -6.35 -9.82
N ASP A 271 14.01 -5.15 -10.13
CA ASP A 271 13.84 -4.64 -11.50
C ASP A 271 13.02 -5.58 -12.42
N CYS A 272 12.11 -6.36 -11.84
CA CYS A 272 11.19 -7.23 -12.55
C CYS A 272 9.97 -6.46 -13.05
N ALA A 273 9.27 -6.91 -14.09
CA ALA A 273 8.03 -6.25 -14.49
C ALA A 273 6.92 -6.50 -13.45
N SER A 274 6.79 -7.73 -12.97
CA SER A 274 5.96 -8.10 -11.81
C SER A 274 6.76 -8.95 -10.83
N GLY A 275 6.53 -8.78 -9.53
CA GLY A 275 7.20 -9.54 -8.47
C GLY A 275 6.55 -10.90 -8.24
N LEU A 276 5.63 -10.98 -7.29
CA LEU A 276 4.94 -12.22 -6.93
C LEU A 276 3.51 -12.25 -7.52
N ASN A 277 3.12 -13.28 -8.25
CA ASN A 277 1.79 -13.42 -8.86
C ASN A 277 1.21 -14.82 -8.58
N ILE A 278 0.26 -14.94 -7.65
CA ILE A 278 -0.28 -16.23 -7.20
C ILE A 278 -1.79 -16.26 -7.42
N LYS A 279 -2.31 -17.34 -8.00
CA LYS A 279 -3.73 -17.54 -8.27
C LYS A 279 -4.29 -18.73 -7.52
N GLU A 280 -5.52 -18.61 -7.01
CA GLU A 280 -6.27 -19.69 -6.34
C GLU A 280 -5.50 -20.41 -5.21
N LEU A 281 -4.74 -19.70 -4.38
CA LEU A 281 -3.90 -20.31 -3.33
C LEU A 281 -4.74 -21.16 -2.36
N THR A 282 -4.41 -22.44 -2.25
CA THR A 282 -5.08 -23.42 -1.38
C THR A 282 -4.21 -23.92 -0.23
N LYS A 283 -2.90 -23.66 -0.28
CA LYS A 283 -1.92 -24.04 0.77
C LYS A 283 -1.29 -22.80 1.42
N PRO A 284 -0.74 -22.92 2.64
CA PRO A 284 -0.04 -21.79 3.27
C PRO A 284 1.16 -21.32 2.45
N LEU A 285 1.48 -20.04 2.55
CA LEU A 285 2.64 -19.40 1.93
C LEU A 285 3.29 -18.45 2.93
N ALA A 286 4.58 -18.60 3.17
CA ALA A 286 5.39 -17.64 3.92
C ALA A 286 6.30 -16.84 2.99
N VAL A 287 6.34 -15.51 3.17
CA VAL A 287 7.31 -14.60 2.55
C VAL A 287 7.99 -13.84 3.69
N VAL A 288 9.25 -14.19 3.99
CA VAL A 288 9.96 -13.72 5.18
C VAL A 288 11.29 -13.10 4.78
N ASP A 289 11.68 -11.98 5.41
CA ASP A 289 12.97 -11.28 5.24
C ASP A 289 13.33 -10.96 3.77
N SER A 290 12.31 -10.72 2.94
CA SER A 290 12.45 -10.63 1.48
C SER A 290 12.28 -9.20 0.96
N SER A 291 12.75 -8.89 -0.24
CA SER A 291 12.58 -7.55 -0.83
C SER A 291 12.14 -7.63 -2.29
N ILE A 292 11.17 -6.82 -2.67
CA ILE A 292 10.63 -6.70 -4.04
C ILE A 292 10.77 -5.24 -4.46
N LEU A 293 11.89 -4.91 -5.07
CA LEU A 293 12.30 -3.54 -5.33
C LEU A 293 12.24 -3.22 -6.81
N GLY A 294 11.63 -2.09 -7.13
CA GLY A 294 11.48 -1.60 -8.49
C GLY A 294 10.56 -2.37 -9.44
N PRO A 295 9.53 -3.15 -9.01
CA PRO A 295 8.62 -3.75 -9.96
C PRO A 295 7.85 -2.68 -10.76
N MET A 296 7.73 -2.88 -12.07
CA MET A 296 7.16 -1.88 -12.98
C MET A 296 5.64 -1.96 -13.10
N LEU A 297 5.02 -3.09 -12.77
CA LEU A 297 3.57 -3.31 -12.85
C LEU A 297 2.98 -3.64 -11.48
N ALA A 298 3.25 -4.84 -10.96
CA ALA A 298 2.71 -5.31 -9.69
C ALA A 298 3.82 -5.88 -8.81
N GLY A 299 3.92 -5.44 -7.55
CA GLY A 299 4.91 -5.97 -6.60
C GLY A 299 4.53 -7.35 -6.07
N VAL A 300 3.38 -7.48 -5.44
CA VAL A 300 2.82 -8.75 -4.96
C VAL A 300 1.35 -8.80 -5.34
N ASN A 301 0.90 -9.88 -5.97
CA ASN A 301 -0.48 -10.17 -6.31
C ASN A 301 -0.78 -11.61 -5.86
N ILE A 302 -1.66 -11.80 -4.89
CA ILE A 302 -2.01 -13.14 -4.37
C ILE A 302 -3.52 -13.24 -4.28
N GLU A 303 -4.08 -14.17 -5.05
CA GLU A 303 -5.47 -14.60 -4.98
C GLU A 303 -5.52 -15.90 -4.18
N SER A 304 -6.10 -15.86 -2.97
CA SER A 304 -6.25 -17.04 -2.11
C SER A 304 -7.70 -17.54 -2.12
N SER A 305 -7.85 -18.87 -2.17
CA SER A 305 -9.15 -19.55 -2.08
C SER A 305 -9.36 -20.24 -0.73
N CYS A 306 -8.29 -20.57 0.01
CA CYS A 306 -8.30 -21.15 1.37
C CYS A 306 -6.91 -21.12 2.08
N GLY A 307 -5.82 -20.78 1.39
CA GLY A 307 -4.47 -20.79 1.96
C GLY A 307 -4.13 -19.53 2.76
N TYR A 308 -3.51 -19.69 3.93
CA TYR A 308 -3.02 -18.59 4.76
C TYR A 308 -1.70 -18.02 4.20
N VAL A 309 -1.62 -16.70 4.05
CA VAL A 309 -0.40 -16.02 3.61
C VAL A 309 0.22 -15.31 4.81
N PHE A 310 1.49 -15.61 5.08
CA PHE A 310 2.30 -15.01 6.13
C PHE A 310 3.40 -14.16 5.48
N ILE A 311 3.41 -12.86 5.73
CA ILE A 311 4.42 -11.93 5.18
C ILE A 311 5.07 -11.21 6.35
N GLU A 312 6.37 -11.40 6.55
CA GLU A 312 7.13 -10.86 7.68
C GLU A 312 8.43 -10.22 7.20
N ASN A 313 8.72 -8.99 7.64
CA ASN A 313 9.93 -8.26 7.28
C ASN A 313 10.19 -8.18 5.75
N VAL A 314 9.13 -7.88 4.98
CA VAL A 314 9.20 -7.77 3.51
C VAL A 314 9.10 -6.32 3.05
N THR A 315 10.02 -5.88 2.18
CA THR A 315 9.98 -4.54 1.58
C THR A 315 9.46 -4.61 0.14
N VAL A 316 8.45 -3.82 -0.23
CA VAL A 316 7.93 -3.73 -1.62
C VAL A 316 7.92 -2.26 -2.08
N GLN A 317 8.57 -1.95 -3.20
CA GLN A 317 8.69 -0.58 -3.72
C GLN A 317 8.52 -0.52 -5.24
N ASN A 318 7.29 -0.28 -5.74
CA ASN A 318 6.97 -0.21 -7.17
C ASN A 318 7.52 1.08 -7.84
N ARG A 319 7.87 0.99 -9.13
CA ARG A 319 8.38 2.13 -9.94
C ARG A 319 7.30 3.00 -10.60
N LEU A 320 6.08 2.50 -10.81
CA LEU A 320 5.01 3.18 -11.57
C LEU A 320 3.71 3.35 -10.76
N ALA A 321 3.11 4.54 -10.87
CA ALA A 321 1.74 4.84 -10.45
C ALA A 321 0.74 4.42 -11.54
N VAL A 322 -0.29 3.63 -11.21
CA VAL A 322 -1.23 3.08 -12.20
C VAL A 322 -2.33 4.09 -12.50
N ASN A 323 -2.68 4.33 -13.78
CA ASN A 323 -3.80 5.21 -14.11
C ASN A 323 -5.15 4.51 -13.83
N LEU A 324 -6.09 5.13 -13.10
CA LEU A 324 -7.39 4.55 -12.72
C LEU A 324 -8.19 3.99 -13.92
N CYS A 325 -8.08 4.65 -15.08
CA CYS A 325 -8.76 4.22 -16.31
C CYS A 325 -7.90 3.33 -17.23
N SER A 326 -6.64 3.07 -16.86
CA SER A 326 -5.80 2.03 -17.46
C SER A 326 -5.96 0.72 -16.70
N VAL A 327 -5.63 -0.42 -17.32
CA VAL A 327 -6.03 -1.78 -16.90
C VAL A 327 -5.55 -2.14 -15.49
N ILE A 328 -6.29 -1.72 -14.46
CA ILE A 328 -6.23 -2.33 -13.13
C ILE A 328 -6.77 -3.76 -13.29
N PRO A 329 -6.06 -4.81 -12.85
CA PRO A 329 -6.58 -6.19 -12.91
C PRO A 329 -7.92 -6.30 -12.15
N GLU A 330 -8.77 -7.26 -12.52
CA GLU A 330 -10.09 -7.45 -11.87
C GLU A 330 -9.99 -7.76 -10.36
N LYS A 331 -8.80 -8.15 -9.89
CA LYS A 331 -8.40 -8.24 -8.49
C LYS A 331 -7.09 -7.49 -8.32
N ALA A 332 -7.08 -6.46 -7.47
CA ALA A 332 -5.95 -5.58 -7.27
C ALA A 332 -5.38 -5.81 -5.86
N SER A 333 -4.05 -5.85 -5.74
CA SER A 333 -3.35 -6.08 -4.48
C SER A 333 -2.99 -4.77 -3.79
N PHE A 334 -3.23 -4.70 -2.48
CA PHE A 334 -3.08 -3.47 -1.71
C PHE A 334 -1.69 -3.37 -1.03
N PRO A 335 -1.14 -2.15 -0.82
CA PRO A 335 -1.67 -0.85 -1.21
C PRO A 335 -1.48 -0.53 -2.70
N LEU A 336 -2.47 0.14 -3.30
CA LEU A 336 -2.48 0.56 -4.70
C LEU A 336 -2.31 2.06 -4.78
N LEU A 337 -1.26 2.52 -5.47
CA LEU A 337 -1.15 3.92 -5.87
C LEU A 337 -1.83 4.12 -7.22
N LEU A 338 -2.92 4.87 -7.22
CA LEU A 338 -3.73 5.19 -8.39
C LEU A 338 -3.61 6.68 -8.75
N ASN A 339 -3.51 6.95 -10.05
CA ASN A 339 -3.56 8.29 -10.61
C ASN A 339 -4.74 8.39 -11.60
N ALA A 340 -5.65 9.33 -11.43
CA ALA A 340 -6.71 9.61 -12.40
C ALA A 340 -6.45 10.98 -13.04
N ALA A 341 -6.13 10.95 -14.34
CA ALA A 341 -5.92 12.16 -15.13
C ALA A 341 -7.04 12.33 -16.16
N GLY A 342 -7.71 13.48 -16.11
CA GLY A 342 -8.57 13.94 -17.20
C GLY A 342 -7.70 14.75 -18.17
N ASN A 343 -7.70 14.39 -19.44
CA ASN A 343 -7.12 15.21 -20.51
C ASN A 343 -8.25 16.04 -21.14
N HIS A 344 -7.97 16.92 -22.12
CA HIS A 344 -8.97 17.83 -22.73
C HIS A 344 -10.25 17.19 -23.34
N HIS A 345 -10.41 15.87 -23.23
CA HIS A 345 -11.57 15.09 -23.64
C HIS A 345 -12.28 14.50 -22.40
N PRO A 346 -13.62 14.44 -22.38
CA PRO A 346 -14.33 13.85 -21.25
C PRO A 346 -13.92 12.38 -21.01
N VAL A 347 -13.59 12.06 -19.76
CA VAL A 347 -13.24 10.71 -19.31
C VAL A 347 -14.31 10.23 -18.34
N ASP A 348 -14.90 9.06 -18.58
CA ASP A 348 -15.82 8.40 -17.66
C ASP A 348 -15.37 6.94 -17.49
N CYS A 349 -14.98 6.56 -16.28
CA CYS A 349 -14.50 5.22 -15.99
C CYS A 349 -14.84 4.80 -14.57
N SER A 350 -15.24 3.53 -14.38
CA SER A 350 -15.49 2.97 -13.05
C SER A 350 -14.68 1.71 -12.81
N LYS A 351 -14.28 1.50 -11.55
CA LYS A 351 -13.56 0.31 -11.11
C LYS A 351 -14.10 -0.20 -9.78
N ILE A 352 -14.33 -1.51 -9.72
CA ILE A 352 -14.76 -2.21 -8.51
C ILE A 352 -13.53 -2.84 -7.85
N PHE A 353 -13.35 -2.55 -6.56
CA PHE A 353 -12.38 -3.15 -5.65
C PHE A 353 -13.11 -4.07 -4.69
N ARG A 354 -12.52 -5.22 -4.40
CA ARG A 354 -13.05 -6.20 -3.45
C ARG A 354 -11.98 -6.46 -2.40
N ALA A 355 -12.34 -6.27 -1.14
CA ALA A 355 -11.52 -6.67 -0.01
C ALA A 355 -11.59 -8.19 0.16
N SER A 356 -10.57 -8.74 0.79
CA SER A 356 -10.55 -10.08 1.36
C SER A 356 -11.73 -10.25 2.33
N PRO A 357 -12.21 -11.49 2.53
CA PRO A 357 -13.31 -11.77 3.45
C PRO A 357 -13.07 -11.17 4.85
N GLY A 358 -14.00 -10.35 5.34
CA GLY A 358 -13.90 -9.70 6.66
C GLY A 358 -12.98 -8.48 6.74
N ARG A 359 -12.34 -8.06 5.65
CA ARG A 359 -11.50 -6.85 5.57
C ARG A 359 -12.26 -5.67 4.95
N LYS A 360 -11.74 -4.46 5.15
CA LYS A 360 -12.31 -3.20 4.63
C LYS A 360 -11.34 -2.53 3.65
N ILE A 361 -11.81 -1.54 2.90
CA ILE A 361 -10.96 -0.76 1.99
C ILE A 361 -10.87 0.69 2.50
N SER A 362 -9.66 1.22 2.57
CA SER A 362 -9.39 2.63 2.87
C SER A 362 -8.85 3.32 1.62
N VAL A 363 -9.29 4.55 1.36
CA VAL A 363 -8.79 5.37 0.24
C VAL A 363 -8.23 6.68 0.79
N TYR A 364 -6.98 6.94 0.46
CA TYR A 364 -6.21 8.11 0.89
C TYR A 364 -5.99 9.00 -0.33
N LEU A 365 -6.46 10.23 -0.30
CA LEU A 365 -6.27 11.18 -1.39
C LEU A 365 -4.96 11.94 -1.16
N ARG A 366 -4.08 11.94 -2.16
CA ARG A 366 -2.78 12.62 -2.12
C ARG A 366 -2.80 13.97 -2.83
N ILE A 367 -3.34 14.02 -4.04
CA ILE A 367 -3.38 15.22 -4.89
C ILE A 367 -4.78 15.36 -5.48
N ILE A 368 -5.33 16.57 -5.44
CA ILE A 368 -6.64 16.91 -6.02
C ILE A 368 -6.49 18.24 -6.77
N ASN A 369 -6.24 18.19 -8.08
CA ASN A 369 -5.96 19.38 -8.90
C ASN A 369 -6.86 19.43 -10.15
N GLY A 370 -7.27 20.64 -10.54
CA GLY A 370 -8.08 20.90 -11.73
C GLY A 370 -9.56 21.13 -11.43
N SER A 371 -10.37 21.34 -12.47
CA SER A 371 -11.81 21.60 -12.37
C SER A 371 -12.59 20.82 -13.41
N GLY A 372 -13.81 20.39 -13.08
CA GLY A 372 -14.66 19.60 -13.99
C GLY A 372 -14.52 18.08 -13.86
N PHE A 373 -13.95 17.58 -12.76
CA PHE A 373 -13.92 16.15 -12.43
C PHE A 373 -14.77 15.82 -11.20
N GLU A 374 -15.19 14.57 -11.12
CA GLU A 374 -16.00 13.98 -10.06
C GLU A 374 -15.52 12.54 -9.83
N LEU A 375 -15.14 12.19 -8.61
CA LEU A 375 -14.96 10.80 -8.18
C LEU A 375 -16.11 10.41 -7.27
N ASN A 376 -16.98 9.52 -7.73
CA ASN A 376 -17.98 8.87 -6.91
C ASN A 376 -17.42 7.60 -6.29
N ILE A 377 -17.62 7.47 -4.98
CA ILE A 377 -17.29 6.27 -4.23
C ILE A 377 -18.61 5.64 -3.79
N THR A 378 -18.91 4.46 -4.32
CA THR A 378 -20.16 3.74 -4.11
C THR A 378 -19.91 2.42 -3.40
N ASP A 379 -20.74 2.11 -2.42
CA ASP A 379 -20.85 0.76 -1.89
C ASP A 379 -21.53 -0.12 -2.93
N ALA A 380 -20.81 -1.14 -3.38
CA ALA A 380 -21.28 -2.11 -4.37
C ALA A 380 -21.51 -3.51 -3.76
N SER A 381 -21.67 -3.60 -2.44
CA SER A 381 -21.96 -4.84 -1.73
C SER A 381 -23.41 -5.32 -1.86
N THR A 382 -24.34 -4.43 -2.23
CA THR A 382 -25.76 -4.77 -2.42
C THR A 382 -26.24 -4.40 -3.83
N ALA A 383 -27.40 -4.93 -4.23
CA ALA A 383 -28.01 -4.61 -5.53
C ALA A 383 -28.38 -3.11 -5.67
N ILE A 384 -28.64 -2.43 -4.55
CA ILE A 384 -28.90 -0.98 -4.50
C ILE A 384 -27.61 -0.28 -4.08
N LYS A 385 -26.85 0.20 -5.05
CA LYS A 385 -25.58 0.89 -4.82
C LYS A 385 -25.81 2.17 -4.02
N THR A 386 -25.16 2.29 -2.85
CA THR A 386 -25.25 3.49 -2.00
C THR A 386 -24.01 4.36 -2.21
N ARG A 387 -24.19 5.64 -2.56
CA ARG A 387 -23.07 6.57 -2.70
C ARG A 387 -22.54 6.95 -1.32
N LEU A 388 -21.30 6.57 -1.03
CA LEU A 388 -20.60 6.86 0.22
C LEU A 388 -20.02 8.28 0.20
N HIS A 389 -19.30 8.62 -0.88
CA HIS A 389 -18.64 9.92 -1.02
C HIS A 389 -18.63 10.39 -2.47
N ARG A 390 -18.47 11.71 -2.63
CA ARG A 390 -18.32 12.40 -3.92
C ARG A 390 -17.17 13.39 -3.78
N ILE A 391 -16.10 13.19 -4.54
CA ILE A 391 -14.93 14.06 -4.57
C ILE A 391 -15.02 14.96 -5.78
N THR A 392 -14.82 16.25 -5.55
CA THR A 392 -14.67 17.28 -6.58
C THR A 392 -13.55 18.22 -6.15
N ARG A 393 -13.26 19.27 -6.92
CA ARG A 393 -12.25 20.28 -6.57
C ARG A 393 -12.44 20.95 -5.20
N ASP A 394 -13.66 21.02 -4.69
CA ASP A 394 -13.97 21.69 -3.41
C ASP A 394 -13.99 20.69 -2.23
N TYR A 395 -13.48 19.48 -2.42
CA TYR A 395 -13.42 18.45 -1.38
C TYR A 395 -12.28 18.73 -0.38
N ASN A 396 -12.64 18.93 0.90
CA ASN A 396 -11.70 19.28 1.99
C ASN A 396 -11.22 18.09 2.84
N GLY A 397 -11.57 16.85 2.50
CA GLY A 397 -11.14 15.64 3.23
C GLY A 397 -9.87 15.00 2.64
N LYS A 398 -9.04 14.34 3.46
CA LYS A 398 -7.82 13.67 2.98
C LYS A 398 -7.90 12.13 2.96
N THR A 399 -8.77 11.53 3.77
CA THR A 399 -8.90 10.06 3.90
C THR A 399 -10.35 9.68 4.16
N PHE A 400 -10.85 8.64 3.48
CA PHE A 400 -12.15 8.03 3.80
C PHE A 400 -12.01 6.51 3.87
N LYS A 401 -12.72 5.91 4.83
CA LYS A 401 -12.79 4.46 5.03
C LYS A 401 -14.14 3.96 4.54
N THR A 402 -14.17 2.86 3.80
CA THR A 402 -15.44 2.19 3.52
C THR A 402 -16.05 1.72 4.83
N GLY A 403 -17.33 2.01 5.09
CA GLY A 403 -17.98 1.69 6.36
C GLY A 403 -17.94 0.20 6.74
N SER A 404 -18.95 -0.56 6.32
CA SER A 404 -19.15 -1.99 6.65
C SER A 404 -18.87 -2.95 5.47
N THR A 405 -18.30 -2.45 4.38
CA THR A 405 -18.47 -3.07 3.05
C THR A 405 -17.16 -3.68 2.55
N SER A 406 -17.21 -4.90 2.03
CA SER A 406 -16.06 -5.58 1.40
C SER A 406 -15.95 -5.30 -0.11
N ILE A 407 -16.84 -4.49 -0.70
CA ILE A 407 -16.88 -4.20 -2.13
C ILE A 407 -17.07 -2.69 -2.32
N LEU A 408 -16.13 -2.06 -3.00
CA LEU A 408 -16.10 -0.63 -3.28
C LEU A 408 -16.09 -0.39 -4.78
N GLU A 409 -16.90 0.53 -5.28
CA GLU A 409 -16.80 1.01 -6.65
C GLU A 409 -16.34 2.47 -6.67
N LEU A 410 -15.27 2.74 -7.41
CA LEU A 410 -14.73 4.07 -7.67
C LEU A 410 -15.08 4.45 -9.10
N SER A 411 -15.93 5.45 -9.28
CA SER A 411 -16.34 5.97 -10.59
C SER A 411 -15.80 7.38 -10.79
N PHE A 412 -14.85 7.53 -11.69
CA PHE A 412 -14.22 8.80 -12.03
C PHE A 412 -14.78 9.35 -13.34
N TYR A 413 -15.25 10.58 -13.26
CA TYR A 413 -15.73 11.38 -14.37
C TYR A 413 -14.90 12.65 -14.47
N SER A 414 -14.51 13.08 -15.67
CA SER A 414 -13.89 14.38 -15.90
C SER A 414 -14.31 14.97 -17.24
N LYS A 415 -14.52 16.27 -17.32
CA LYS A 415 -14.79 17.04 -18.55
C LYS A 415 -13.59 17.87 -19.03
N GLY A 416 -12.43 17.78 -18.38
CA GLY A 416 -11.26 18.60 -18.71
C GLY A 416 -9.98 18.21 -17.96
N SER A 417 -8.98 19.10 -17.98
CA SER A 417 -7.68 18.85 -17.35
C SER A 417 -7.79 18.75 -15.83
N SER A 418 -7.61 17.55 -15.31
CA SER A 418 -7.68 17.24 -13.87
C SER A 418 -6.68 16.16 -13.49
N ASN A 419 -6.09 16.25 -12.30
CA ASN A 419 -5.16 15.26 -11.78
C ASN A 419 -5.56 14.88 -10.35
N LEU A 420 -5.77 13.58 -10.13
CA LEU A 420 -6.21 13.01 -8.86
C LEU A 420 -5.32 11.83 -8.49
N GLU A 421 -4.49 11.97 -7.46
CA GLU A 421 -3.67 10.86 -6.95
C GLU A 421 -4.31 10.31 -5.67
N MET A 422 -4.47 8.99 -5.59
CA MET A 422 -5.03 8.31 -4.43
C MET A 422 -4.31 7.00 -4.13
N VAL A 423 -4.22 6.63 -2.85
CA VAL A 423 -3.76 5.33 -2.40
C VAL A 423 -4.96 4.53 -1.91
N VAL A 424 -5.23 3.38 -2.51
CA VAL A 424 -6.26 2.44 -2.04
C VAL A 424 -5.58 1.36 -1.23
N MET A 425 -6.04 1.09 -0.03
CA MET A 425 -5.47 0.08 0.87
C MET A 425 -6.57 -0.86 1.35
N GLU A 426 -6.21 -2.11 1.61
CA GLU A 426 -7.04 -3.01 2.38
C GLU A 426 -6.65 -2.89 3.85
N ASP A 427 -7.65 -2.62 4.69
CA ASP A 427 -7.48 -2.59 6.13
C ASP A 427 -7.05 -3.99 6.58
N GLN A 428 -5.86 -4.10 7.18
CA GLN A 428 -5.25 -5.33 7.68
C GLN A 428 -5.99 -5.94 8.89
N GLY A 429 -7.28 -5.64 9.06
CA GLY A 429 -7.98 -5.77 10.33
C GLY A 429 -7.26 -4.95 11.40
N GLU A 430 -7.59 -5.20 12.66
CA GLU A 430 -7.00 -4.49 13.79
C GLU A 430 -5.53 -4.90 14.01
N THR A 431 -4.62 -4.57 13.09
CA THR A 431 -3.18 -4.64 13.38
C THR A 431 -2.79 -3.42 14.19
N SER A 432 -2.34 -3.65 15.41
CA SER A 432 -1.78 -2.61 16.26
C SER A 432 -0.46 -2.09 15.65
N SER A 433 -0.48 -0.89 15.11
CA SER A 433 0.65 -0.13 14.57
C SER A 433 1.74 0.17 15.62
N LEU A 434 1.37 0.16 16.91
CA LEU A 434 2.29 0.33 18.04
C LEU A 434 1.69 -0.33 19.29
N VAL A 435 2.43 -1.23 19.93
CA VAL A 435 2.07 -1.79 21.24
C VAL A 435 3.23 -1.56 22.21
N ILE A 436 2.98 -0.82 23.30
CA ILE A 436 3.92 -0.65 24.41
C ILE A 436 3.22 -1.18 25.66
N THR A 437 3.82 -2.13 26.36
CA THR A 437 3.24 -2.67 27.58
C THR A 437 4.28 -2.91 28.67
N ASN A 438 3.88 -2.76 29.94
CA ASN A 438 4.71 -3.08 31.11
C ASN A 438 6.12 -2.45 31.05
N SER A 439 6.17 -1.14 30.79
CA SER A 439 7.42 -0.43 30.45
C SER A 439 7.61 0.85 31.26
N THR A 440 8.83 1.33 31.40
CA THR A 440 9.15 2.60 32.06
C THR A 440 10.12 3.44 31.22
N PHE A 441 9.80 4.72 31.01
CA PHE A 441 10.63 5.69 30.31
C PHE A 441 10.94 6.86 31.24
N SER A 442 12.17 6.90 31.76
CA SER A 442 12.54 7.85 32.81
C SER A 442 13.75 8.71 32.48
N ASN A 443 13.75 9.97 32.94
CA ASN A 443 14.91 10.88 32.94
C ASN A 443 15.52 11.13 31.55
N ASN A 444 14.70 11.17 30.49
CA ASN A 444 15.19 11.47 29.15
C ASN A 444 15.47 12.96 28.95
N SER A 445 16.45 13.28 28.10
CA SER A 445 16.84 14.66 27.76
C SER A 445 15.77 15.42 26.96
N LYS A 446 14.79 14.70 26.39
CA LYS A 446 13.61 15.19 25.66
C LYS A 446 12.34 14.55 26.24
N SER A 447 11.39 14.14 25.41
CA SER A 447 10.18 13.45 25.88
C SER A 447 10.47 11.99 26.20
N GLY A 448 9.68 11.37 27.09
CA GLY A 448 9.80 9.94 27.38
C GLY A 448 9.42 9.07 26.18
N ILE A 449 8.26 9.35 25.57
CA ILE A 449 7.80 8.71 24.33
C ILE A 449 7.41 9.81 23.33
N THR A 450 7.87 9.69 22.08
CA THR A 450 7.43 10.54 20.96
C THR A 450 6.96 9.65 19.80
N VAL A 451 5.77 9.95 19.27
CA VAL A 451 5.19 9.23 18.12
C VAL A 451 4.71 10.24 17.09
N ASP A 452 5.07 10.05 15.82
CA ASP A 452 4.67 10.91 14.69
C ASP A 452 4.17 10.05 13.53
N ASN A 453 3.13 10.51 12.83
CA ASN A 453 2.54 9.88 11.63
C ASN A 453 2.10 8.42 11.79
N LEU A 454 1.57 8.05 12.95
CA LEU A 454 1.12 6.69 13.20
C LEU A 454 -0.26 6.44 12.56
N ILE A 455 -0.39 5.35 11.79
CA ILE A 455 -1.63 4.99 11.10
C ILE A 455 -2.04 3.59 11.53
N GLY A 456 -3.26 3.45 12.07
CA GLY A 456 -3.86 2.17 12.50
C GLY A 456 -4.20 2.16 13.99
N ASN A 457 -4.31 0.97 14.59
CA ASN A 457 -4.65 0.84 16.01
C ASN A 457 -3.38 0.90 16.85
N SER A 458 -3.39 1.45 18.05
CA SER A 458 -2.19 1.49 18.90
C SER A 458 -2.57 1.41 20.35
N ARG A 459 -1.78 0.68 21.12
CA ARG A 459 -2.05 0.41 22.52
C ARG A 459 -0.84 0.70 23.36
N ILE A 460 -1.03 1.47 24.43
CA ILE A 460 -0.05 1.62 25.49
C ILE A 460 -0.72 1.17 26.78
N SER A 461 -0.12 0.19 27.46
CA SER A 461 -0.66 -0.31 28.72
C SER A 461 0.39 -0.48 29.80
N GLN A 462 0.01 -0.35 31.07
CA GLN A 462 0.89 -0.61 32.22
C GLN A 462 2.26 0.08 32.08
N THR A 463 2.27 1.36 31.70
CA THR A 463 3.48 2.07 31.30
C THR A 463 3.67 3.34 32.10
N THR A 464 4.90 3.60 32.57
CA THR A 464 5.24 4.81 33.34
C THR A 464 6.20 5.72 32.57
N VAL A 465 5.89 7.01 32.47
CA VAL A 465 6.76 8.04 31.86
C VAL A 465 7.08 9.15 32.88
N ILE A 466 8.33 9.18 33.39
CA ILE A 466 8.68 9.96 34.59
C ILE A 466 9.94 10.80 34.45
N GLY A 467 9.92 12.04 34.96
CA GLY A 467 11.14 12.84 35.12
C GLY A 467 11.80 13.31 33.81
N ASN A 468 11.07 13.33 32.69
CA ASN A 468 11.64 13.69 31.38
C ASN A 468 11.76 15.23 31.23
N ASN A 469 12.78 15.71 30.52
CA ASN A 469 13.07 17.15 30.40
C ASN A 469 12.15 17.89 29.41
N TYR A 470 11.23 17.19 28.74
CA TYR A 470 10.13 17.78 27.99
C TYR A 470 8.79 17.12 28.36
N ASN A 471 8.02 16.56 27.42
CA ASN A 471 6.75 15.89 27.73
C ASN A 471 6.96 14.47 28.26
N GLY A 472 6.01 13.91 29.01
CA GLY A 472 6.01 12.48 29.29
C GLY A 472 5.81 11.68 28.00
N LEU A 473 4.68 11.95 27.33
CA LEU A 473 4.30 11.31 26.09
C LEU A 473 3.77 12.36 25.10
N TYR A 474 4.31 12.35 23.87
CA TYR A 474 3.96 13.30 22.81
C TYR A 474 3.61 12.57 21.51
N ILE A 475 2.34 12.64 21.11
CA ILE A 475 1.84 11.98 19.90
C ILE A 475 1.34 13.04 18.92
N THR A 476 1.76 12.95 17.66
CA THR A 476 1.35 13.87 16.61
C THR A 476 1.00 13.16 15.29
N LYS A 477 0.05 13.72 14.53
CA LYS A 477 -0.36 13.25 13.18
C LYS A 477 -0.82 11.79 13.12
N THR A 478 -1.52 11.33 14.15
CA THR A 478 -1.98 9.94 14.26
C THR A 478 -3.39 9.75 13.71
N THR A 479 -3.64 8.67 12.98
CA THR A 479 -4.98 8.29 12.49
C THR A 479 -5.32 6.85 12.86
N GLY A 480 -6.56 6.60 13.28
CA GLY A 480 -6.99 5.27 13.75
C GLY A 480 -7.36 5.24 15.23
N THR A 481 -7.05 4.15 15.94
CA THR A 481 -7.42 3.98 17.36
C THR A 481 -6.18 4.12 18.23
N LEU A 482 -6.29 4.83 19.35
CA LEU A 482 -5.21 4.94 20.34
C LEU A 482 -5.78 4.62 21.72
N GLU A 483 -5.32 3.53 22.32
CA GLU A 483 -5.82 3.00 23.58
C GLU A 483 -4.75 3.04 24.67
N PHE A 484 -5.01 3.81 25.71
CA PHE A 484 -4.21 3.90 26.93
C PHE A 484 -4.91 3.21 28.08
N ASN A 485 -4.23 2.30 28.77
CA ASN A 485 -4.76 1.60 29.93
C ASN A 485 -3.67 1.50 30.99
N ASP A 486 -3.84 2.14 32.15
CA ASP A 486 -2.78 2.23 33.17
C ASP A 486 -1.48 2.85 32.61
N VAL A 487 -1.59 4.07 32.09
CA VAL A 487 -0.47 4.86 31.55
C VAL A 487 -0.20 6.04 32.48
N ASN A 488 0.83 5.92 33.30
CA ASN A 488 1.14 6.87 34.37
C ASN A 488 2.23 7.86 33.93
N SER A 489 2.04 9.15 34.22
CA SER A 489 2.98 10.20 33.81
C SER A 489 3.22 11.21 34.93
N SER A 490 4.49 11.38 35.34
CA SER A 490 4.79 12.30 36.43
C SER A 490 6.13 13.02 36.33
N LYS A 491 6.20 14.20 36.95
CA LYS A 491 7.45 14.99 37.11
C LYS A 491 8.14 15.33 35.79
N ASN A 492 7.42 15.36 34.68
CA ASN A 492 7.97 15.79 33.39
C ASN A 492 8.03 17.33 33.35
N ARG A 493 9.04 17.92 32.72
CA ARG A 493 9.26 19.39 32.75
C ARG A 493 8.22 20.17 31.92
N ALA A 494 7.59 19.53 30.94
CA ALA A 494 6.45 20.08 30.18
C ALA A 494 5.17 19.30 30.52
N SER A 495 4.33 18.97 29.55
CA SER A 495 3.05 18.28 29.78
C SER A 495 3.25 16.78 30.06
N GLY A 496 2.31 16.17 30.78
CA GLY A 496 2.28 14.73 30.99
C GLY A 496 2.03 13.97 29.69
N ILE A 497 0.84 14.16 29.11
CA ILE A 497 0.41 13.51 27.86
C ILE A 497 -0.10 14.56 26.88
N VAL A 498 0.40 14.52 25.64
CA VAL A 498 -0.05 15.39 24.54
C VAL A 498 -0.43 14.55 23.32
N VAL A 499 -1.62 14.82 22.76
CA VAL A 499 -2.13 14.19 21.53
C VAL A 499 -2.56 15.27 20.55
N ASP A 500 -1.73 15.53 19.56
CA ASP A 500 -1.88 16.60 18.57
C ASP A 500 -2.25 16.06 17.17
N ALA A 501 -3.29 16.62 16.56
CA ALA A 501 -3.67 16.41 15.16
C ALA A 501 -3.99 14.96 14.76
N GLY A 502 -5.27 14.65 14.54
CA GLY A 502 -5.71 13.34 14.06
C GLY A 502 -7.22 13.20 13.83
N THR A 503 -7.61 12.20 13.04
CA THR A 503 -8.94 11.58 13.07
C THR A 503 -8.81 10.30 13.86
N LEU A 504 -9.21 10.35 15.12
CA LEU A 504 -8.78 9.39 16.14
C LEU A 504 -9.96 8.87 16.96
N SER A 505 -9.94 7.57 17.25
CA SER A 505 -10.68 6.98 18.36
C SER A 505 -9.72 6.85 19.54
N PHE A 506 -9.68 7.87 20.41
CA PHE A 506 -8.84 7.84 21.62
C PHE A 506 -9.61 7.27 22.79
N ARG A 507 -9.02 6.27 23.47
CA ARG A 507 -9.52 5.71 24.72
C ARG A 507 -8.42 5.76 25.77
N MET A 508 -8.73 6.25 26.96
CA MET A 508 -7.84 6.22 28.11
C MET A 508 -8.57 5.69 29.33
N SER A 509 -7.95 4.79 30.10
CA SER A 509 -8.49 4.34 31.39
C SER A 509 -7.43 4.11 32.45
N ASP A 510 -7.85 4.19 33.72
CA ASP A 510 -7.10 3.71 34.89
C ASP A 510 -5.71 4.34 35.04
N SER A 511 -5.57 5.61 34.65
CA SER A 511 -4.26 6.26 34.50
C SER A 511 -4.10 7.45 35.45
N LEU A 512 -2.90 7.66 35.97
CA LEU A 512 -2.51 8.77 36.85
C LEU A 512 -1.50 9.70 36.18
N VAL A 513 -1.86 10.96 36.00
CA VAL A 513 -1.00 12.00 35.42
C VAL A 513 -0.84 13.16 36.40
N GLU A 514 0.32 13.25 37.05
CA GLU A 514 0.53 14.17 38.17
C GLU A 514 1.86 14.90 38.20
N GLU A 515 1.90 16.06 38.86
CA GLU A 515 3.13 16.81 39.14
C GLU A 515 3.97 17.15 37.88
N ASN A 516 3.35 17.32 36.71
CA ASN A 516 4.05 17.73 35.50
C ASN A 516 4.20 19.26 35.42
N GLY A 517 5.17 19.74 34.64
CA GLY A 517 5.53 21.15 34.46
C GLY A 517 4.60 21.97 33.55
N GLY A 518 3.64 21.30 32.92
CA GLY A 518 2.61 21.88 32.04
C GLY A 518 1.26 21.21 32.23
N GLN A 519 0.61 20.81 31.12
CA GLN A 519 -0.73 20.22 31.16
C GLN A 519 -0.68 18.78 31.69
N GLY A 520 -1.72 18.31 32.37
CA GLY A 520 -1.90 16.89 32.65
C GLY A 520 -2.10 16.12 31.35
N LEU A 521 -3.29 16.29 30.75
CA LEU A 521 -3.62 15.81 29.41
C LEU A 521 -3.97 16.97 28.48
N HIS A 522 -3.32 17.04 27.33
CA HIS A 522 -3.62 18.02 26.28
C HIS A 522 -3.95 17.31 24.96
N ILE A 523 -5.19 17.40 24.53
CA ILE A 523 -5.62 16.90 23.21
C ILE A 523 -5.99 18.10 22.35
N LEU A 524 -5.41 18.20 21.15
CA LEU A 524 -5.61 19.35 20.29
C LEU A 524 -5.76 18.98 18.80
N ASN A 525 -6.40 19.88 18.05
CA ASN A 525 -6.54 19.83 16.59
C ASN A 525 -7.26 18.56 16.08
N GLN A 526 -8.39 18.20 16.71
CA GLN A 526 -9.13 16.99 16.39
C GLN A 526 -10.29 17.24 15.42
N VAL A 527 -10.45 16.37 14.42
CA VAL A 527 -11.55 16.45 13.44
C VAL A 527 -12.17 15.07 13.22
N ASN A 528 -13.50 14.97 13.34
CA ASN A 528 -14.24 13.71 13.23
C ASN A 528 -13.77 12.62 14.22
N SER A 529 -13.39 13.04 15.44
CA SER A 529 -12.76 12.15 16.43
C SER A 529 -13.72 11.76 17.56
N THR A 530 -13.46 10.60 18.16
CA THR A 530 -14.12 10.15 19.40
C THR A 530 -13.08 10.02 20.51
N ILE A 531 -13.31 10.70 21.62
CA ILE A 531 -12.42 10.74 22.79
C ILE A 531 -13.18 10.16 23.98
N LYS A 532 -12.65 9.13 24.62
CA LYS A 532 -13.29 8.50 25.79
C LYS A 532 -12.27 8.29 26.91
N ILE A 533 -12.52 8.87 28.08
CA ILE A 533 -11.63 8.77 29.24
C ILE A 533 -12.42 8.24 30.43
N TYR A 534 -11.88 7.23 31.11
CA TYR A 534 -12.52 6.52 32.20
C TYR A 534 -11.58 6.44 33.40
N ASN A 535 -12.10 6.59 34.63
CA ASN A 535 -11.40 6.27 35.88
C ASN A 535 -9.92 6.76 35.90
N SER A 536 -9.68 8.02 35.55
CA SER A 536 -8.33 8.57 35.37
C SER A 536 -8.15 9.87 36.14
N GLN A 537 -6.94 10.14 36.60
CA GLN A 537 -6.63 11.21 37.55
C GLN A 537 -5.58 12.17 36.99
N PHE A 538 -5.86 13.48 37.08
CA PHE A 538 -4.99 14.57 36.63
C PHE A 538 -4.72 15.53 37.79
N VAL A 539 -3.59 15.35 38.48
CA VAL A 539 -3.40 15.89 39.84
C VAL A 539 -2.17 16.79 39.93
N ARG A 540 -2.33 18.00 40.51
CA ARG A 540 -1.20 18.89 40.83
C ARG A 540 -0.25 19.20 39.66
N ASN A 541 -0.77 19.30 38.44
CA ASN A 541 0.03 19.71 37.29
C ASN A 541 0.28 21.24 37.35
N SER A 542 1.56 21.60 37.25
CA SER A 542 2.08 22.96 37.40
C SER A 542 2.10 23.70 36.05
N ASN A 543 1.78 24.99 36.07
CA ASN A 543 1.56 25.84 34.89
C ASN A 543 0.57 25.32 33.83
N GLY A 544 -0.36 24.43 34.20
CA GLY A 544 -1.32 23.84 33.27
C GLY A 544 -2.64 23.36 33.89
N GLU A 545 -3.56 23.04 32.99
CA GLU A 545 -4.85 22.40 33.19
C GLU A 545 -4.67 20.93 33.57
N GLY A 546 -5.63 20.35 34.28
CA GLY A 546 -5.67 18.89 34.43
C GLY A 546 -6.02 18.21 33.10
N VAL A 547 -7.12 18.62 32.47
CA VAL A 547 -7.55 18.17 31.13
C VAL A 547 -7.76 19.39 30.23
N TYR A 548 -7.07 19.42 29.08
CA TYR A 548 -7.19 20.49 28.10
C TYR A 548 -7.56 19.95 26.72
N LEU A 549 -8.75 20.33 26.21
CA LEU A 549 -9.19 20.02 24.86
C LEU A 549 -9.28 21.30 24.02
N GLN A 550 -8.59 21.32 22.88
CA GLN A 550 -8.43 22.54 22.08
C GLN A 550 -8.67 22.30 20.59
N ALA A 551 -9.43 23.18 19.93
CA ALA A 551 -9.62 23.15 18.47
C ALA A 551 -10.23 21.84 17.95
N PHE A 552 -11.42 21.47 18.43
CA PHE A 552 -12.14 20.27 17.97
C PHE A 552 -13.24 20.63 16.97
N ARG A 553 -13.48 19.74 16.01
CA ARG A 553 -14.56 19.87 15.03
C ARG A 553 -15.23 18.54 14.71
N TYR A 554 -16.56 18.47 14.77
CA TYR A 554 -17.33 17.23 14.51
C TYR A 554 -16.95 16.06 15.45
N CYS A 555 -16.65 16.35 16.72
CA CYS A 555 -16.14 15.36 17.66
C CYS A 555 -17.18 14.90 18.69
N TYR A 556 -16.94 13.74 19.30
CA TYR A 556 -17.65 13.27 20.49
C TYR A 556 -16.65 12.98 21.61
N VAL A 557 -16.86 13.58 22.78
CA VAL A 557 -16.01 13.39 23.97
C VAL A 557 -16.85 12.86 25.11
N ARG A 558 -16.36 11.81 25.77
CA ARG A 558 -16.95 11.24 26.97
C ARG A 558 -15.94 11.13 28.09
N LEU A 559 -16.24 11.71 29.26
CA LEU A 559 -15.44 11.57 30.48
C LEU A 559 -16.28 10.90 31.56
N VAL A 560 -15.77 9.83 32.16
CA VAL A 560 -16.48 9.10 33.22
C VAL A 560 -15.52 8.87 34.37
N GLU A 561 -15.90 9.24 35.59
CA GLU A 561 -15.06 9.02 36.78
C GLU A 561 -13.66 9.64 36.65
N VAL A 562 -13.58 10.82 36.02
CA VAL A 562 -12.33 11.58 35.90
C VAL A 562 -12.16 12.51 37.10
N LEU A 563 -10.99 12.45 37.72
CA LEU A 563 -10.61 13.34 38.81
C LEU A 563 -9.55 14.32 38.32
N SER A 564 -9.79 15.62 38.46
CA SER A 564 -8.84 16.67 38.11
C SER A 564 -8.68 17.63 39.28
N LEU A 565 -7.59 17.46 40.03
CA LEU A 565 -7.48 17.97 41.40
C LEU A 565 -6.22 18.82 41.58
N GLY A 566 -6.38 20.00 42.18
CA GLY A 566 -5.24 20.79 42.62
C GLY A 566 -4.32 21.30 41.51
N ASN A 567 -4.80 21.40 40.26
CA ASN A 567 -3.99 21.90 39.15
C ASN A 567 -3.83 23.42 39.25
N SER A 568 -2.71 23.93 38.74
CA SER A 568 -2.34 25.35 38.82
C SER A 568 -3.15 26.28 37.90
N GLN A 569 -3.89 25.72 36.94
CA GLN A 569 -4.89 26.44 36.16
C GLN A 569 -6.28 25.89 36.49
N ASN A 570 -7.05 25.46 35.49
CA ASN A 570 -8.38 24.90 35.65
C ASN A 570 -8.32 23.37 35.81
N GLY A 571 -9.40 22.79 36.34
CA GLY A 571 -9.57 21.34 36.37
C GLY A 571 -9.73 20.79 34.95
N ALA A 572 -10.61 21.41 34.16
CA ALA A 572 -10.72 21.16 32.73
C ALA A 572 -10.95 22.44 31.93
N LEU A 573 -10.31 22.53 30.77
CA LEU A 573 -10.47 23.60 29.79
C LEU A 573 -10.88 23.04 28.43
N PHE A 574 -11.93 23.60 27.85
CA PHE A 574 -12.38 23.32 26.49
C PHE A 574 -12.42 24.62 25.70
N THR A 575 -11.54 24.77 24.70
CA THR A 575 -11.50 26.02 23.90
C THR A 575 -11.52 25.80 22.40
N ARG A 576 -12.24 26.66 21.68
CA ARG A 576 -12.39 26.63 20.21
C ARG A 576 -12.99 25.32 19.72
N LEU A 577 -14.10 24.90 20.32
CA LEU A 577 -14.84 23.70 19.92
C LEU A 577 -15.93 24.09 18.93
N SER A 578 -16.14 23.28 17.89
CA SER A 578 -17.23 23.44 16.92
C SER A 578 -17.88 22.11 16.59
N ASP A 579 -19.20 22.05 16.41
CA ASP A 579 -19.89 20.82 16.00
C ASP A 579 -19.57 19.60 16.89
N THR A 580 -19.33 19.85 18.19
CA THR A 580 -18.75 18.85 19.12
C THR A 580 -19.70 18.57 20.28
N ARG A 581 -19.81 17.30 20.67
CA ARG A 581 -20.62 16.87 21.82
C ARG A 581 -19.71 16.41 22.96
N LEU A 582 -19.89 16.99 24.14
CA LEU A 582 -19.21 16.63 25.37
C LEU A 582 -20.23 15.99 26.33
N ASN A 583 -19.93 14.81 26.86
CA ASN A 583 -20.79 14.12 27.82
C ASN A 583 -19.96 13.60 29.00
N PHE A 584 -20.10 14.23 30.16
CA PHE A 584 -19.33 13.85 31.35
C PHE A 584 -20.25 13.33 32.45
N SER A 585 -19.81 12.30 33.14
CA SER A 585 -20.55 11.70 34.26
C SER A 585 -19.63 11.37 35.43
N SER A 586 -20.05 11.68 36.65
CA SER A 586 -19.34 11.29 37.89
C SER A 586 -17.90 11.80 37.97
N CYS A 587 -17.62 13.01 37.45
CA CYS A 587 -16.27 13.59 37.46
C CYS A 587 -16.12 14.66 38.56
N LYS A 588 -14.87 14.93 38.98
CA LYS A 588 -14.55 15.90 40.04
C LYS A 588 -13.45 16.86 39.58
N PHE A 589 -13.71 18.16 39.64
CA PHE A 589 -12.80 19.22 39.22
C PHE A 589 -12.59 20.20 40.37
N ASP A 590 -11.85 19.77 41.38
CA ASP A 590 -11.80 20.42 42.69
C ASP A 590 -10.41 20.96 43.04
N GLY A 591 -10.36 22.03 43.83
CA GLY A 591 -9.13 22.58 44.39
C GLY A 591 -8.19 23.21 43.37
N ASN A 592 -8.64 23.47 42.14
CA ASN A 592 -7.79 24.04 41.09
C ASN A 592 -7.59 25.55 41.31
N SER A 593 -6.43 26.08 40.92
CA SER A 593 -6.03 27.47 41.19
C SER A 593 -6.71 28.50 40.27
N ASN A 594 -7.53 28.05 39.33
CA ASN A 594 -8.42 28.89 38.54
C ASN A 594 -9.86 28.37 38.60
N LYS A 595 -10.42 27.83 37.52
CA LYS A 595 -11.80 27.31 37.48
C LYS A 595 -11.86 25.79 37.63
N GLY A 596 -13.00 25.23 38.04
CA GLY A 596 -13.21 23.78 38.00
C GLY A 596 -13.35 23.29 36.56
N VAL A 597 -14.46 23.64 35.93
CA VAL A 597 -14.77 23.38 34.51
C VAL A 597 -14.86 24.71 33.77
N TYR A 598 -14.08 24.87 32.70
CA TYR A 598 -14.09 26.07 31.87
C TYR A 598 -14.28 25.71 30.39
N ALA A 599 -15.30 26.28 29.74
CA ALA A 599 -15.41 26.27 28.28
C ALA A 599 -15.41 27.68 27.71
N ASP A 600 -14.70 27.87 26.61
CA ASP A 600 -14.46 29.14 25.94
C ASP A 600 -14.55 28.97 24.41
N TYR A 601 -15.35 29.79 23.72
CA TYR A 601 -15.61 29.62 22.27
C TYR A 601 -16.08 28.21 21.91
N PHE A 602 -17.16 27.74 22.57
CA PHE A 602 -17.79 26.45 22.25
C PHE A 602 -19.04 26.65 21.39
N LEU A 603 -18.88 26.41 20.09
CA LEU A 603 -19.88 26.66 19.08
C LEU A 603 -20.58 25.38 18.59
N ARG A 604 -21.89 25.47 18.34
CA ARG A 604 -22.74 24.50 17.66
C ARG A 604 -22.51 23.07 18.14
N GLY A 605 -22.83 22.77 19.39
CA GLY A 605 -22.54 21.46 19.97
C GLY A 605 -23.58 21.00 20.97
N GLY A 606 -23.11 20.21 21.95
CA GLY A 606 -23.87 19.94 23.16
C GLY A 606 -22.95 19.61 24.31
N LEU A 607 -23.16 20.22 25.47
CA LEU A 607 -22.47 19.91 26.70
C LEU A 607 -23.45 19.27 27.68
N HIS A 608 -23.21 18.01 28.05
CA HIS A 608 -23.99 17.32 29.06
C HIS A 608 -23.07 16.93 30.23
N LEU A 609 -23.45 17.34 31.44
CA LEU A 609 -22.71 17.15 32.67
C LEU A 609 -23.63 16.49 33.71
N GLU A 610 -23.32 15.27 34.13
CA GLU A 610 -24.09 14.56 35.15
C GLU A 610 -23.21 14.24 36.37
N ARG A 611 -23.67 14.50 37.60
CA ARG A 611 -22.93 14.16 38.83
C ARG A 611 -21.51 14.74 38.87
N ILE A 612 -21.36 16.00 38.46
CA ILE A 612 -20.08 16.69 38.46
C ILE A 612 -19.90 17.48 39.77
N SER A 613 -18.71 17.41 40.35
CA SER A 613 -18.33 18.25 41.50
C SER A 613 -17.31 19.30 41.06
N THR A 614 -17.54 20.55 41.48
CA THR A 614 -16.56 21.65 41.38
C THR A 614 -16.44 22.37 42.71
N SER A 615 -15.52 21.93 43.56
CA SER A 615 -15.37 22.46 44.92
C SER A 615 -14.01 23.09 45.18
N ASN A 616 -13.98 24.16 45.98
CA ASN A 616 -12.77 24.82 46.46
C ASN A 616 -11.81 25.27 45.34
N ASN A 617 -12.32 25.59 44.14
CA ASN A 617 -11.50 26.20 43.10
C ASN A 617 -11.28 27.68 43.43
N TYR A 618 -10.10 28.23 43.13
CA TYR A 618 -9.72 29.58 43.55
C TYR A 618 -10.56 30.68 42.86
N ARG A 619 -11.05 30.43 41.64
CA ARG A 619 -12.04 31.28 40.97
C ARG A 619 -13.41 30.63 40.98
N SER A 620 -13.91 30.17 39.83
CA SER A 620 -15.29 29.72 39.70
C SER A 620 -15.39 28.20 39.57
N GLY A 621 -16.50 27.60 39.99
CA GLY A 621 -16.74 26.17 39.82
C GLY A 621 -16.91 25.81 38.34
N TYR A 622 -18.04 26.24 37.75
CA TYR A 622 -18.32 26.17 36.32
C TYR A 622 -18.19 27.55 35.69
N ALA A 623 -17.59 27.63 34.50
CA ALA A 623 -17.51 28.84 33.71
C ALA A 623 -17.69 28.55 32.22
N PHE A 624 -18.61 29.25 31.56
CA PHE A 624 -18.88 29.10 30.14
C PHE A 624 -18.92 30.48 29.47
N GLU A 625 -18.02 30.71 28.51
CA GLU A 625 -17.79 32.03 27.93
C GLU A 625 -17.80 31.95 26.39
N PHE A 626 -18.42 32.95 25.74
CA PHE A 626 -18.35 33.19 24.28
C PHE A 626 -18.76 32.01 23.36
N GLY A 627 -19.83 31.27 23.72
CA GLY A 627 -20.32 30.11 22.94
C GLY A 627 -21.76 30.26 22.41
N ASP A 628 -22.26 29.28 21.64
CA ASP A 628 -23.68 29.16 21.26
C ASP A 628 -24.26 27.74 21.46
N THR A 629 -23.52 26.90 22.19
CA THR A 629 -23.84 25.50 22.49
C THR A 629 -24.85 25.35 23.62
N SER A 630 -25.82 24.43 23.48
CA SER A 630 -26.69 24.05 24.59
C SER A 630 -25.94 23.29 25.69
N ILE A 631 -26.21 23.65 26.94
CA ILE A 631 -25.59 23.10 28.15
C ILE A 631 -26.68 22.46 29.01
N ASN A 632 -26.52 21.20 29.38
CA ASN A 632 -27.38 20.50 30.32
C ASN A 632 -26.54 19.98 31.49
N ILE A 633 -26.86 20.38 32.71
CA ILE A 633 -26.20 19.95 33.94
C ILE A 633 -27.21 19.33 34.89
N GLU A 634 -26.96 18.08 35.27
CA GLU A 634 -27.85 17.28 36.10
C GLU A 634 -27.12 16.74 37.34
N PHE A 635 -27.80 16.71 38.50
CA PHE A 635 -27.30 16.09 39.75
C PHE A 635 -25.90 16.55 40.18
N SER A 636 -25.51 17.77 39.83
CA SER A 636 -24.15 18.27 39.97
C SER A 636 -24.05 19.35 41.04
N SER A 637 -22.84 19.63 41.51
CA SER A 637 -22.62 20.57 42.60
C SER A 637 -21.44 21.52 42.40
N SER A 638 -21.51 22.65 43.09
CA SER A 638 -20.46 23.66 43.14
C SER A 638 -20.33 24.34 44.51
N PHE A 639 -19.27 24.03 45.26
CA PHE A 639 -19.15 24.48 46.66
C PHE A 639 -17.83 25.17 46.98
N GLY A 640 -17.88 26.24 47.79
CA GLY A 640 -16.68 26.81 48.40
C GLY A 640 -15.71 27.47 47.41
N ASN A 641 -16.13 27.79 46.18
CA ASN A 641 -15.26 28.39 45.18
C ASN A 641 -14.97 29.87 45.51
N GLY A 642 -13.78 30.35 45.14
CA GLY A 642 -13.29 31.69 45.50
C GLY A 642 -13.98 32.85 44.77
N ARG A 643 -14.84 32.55 43.78
CA ARG A 643 -15.75 33.48 43.11
C ARG A 643 -17.14 32.85 42.97
N ASP A 644 -17.53 32.44 41.77
CA ASP A 644 -18.89 31.99 41.45
C ASP A 644 -18.98 30.46 41.47
N GLY A 645 -20.11 29.87 41.86
CA GLY A 645 -20.33 28.45 41.65
C GLY A 645 -20.62 28.15 40.19
N PHE A 646 -21.47 28.95 39.56
CA PHE A 646 -21.79 28.86 38.14
C PHE A 646 -21.67 30.23 37.45
N TYR A 647 -20.82 30.33 36.43
CA TYR A 647 -20.61 31.54 35.63
C TYR A 647 -20.92 31.29 34.16
N VAL A 648 -21.72 32.16 33.55
CA VAL A 648 -22.03 32.17 32.12
C VAL A 648 -21.91 33.59 31.59
N GLU A 649 -21.24 33.76 30.46
CA GLU A 649 -21.10 35.04 29.77
C GLU A 649 -21.14 34.83 28.25
N ASN A 650 -21.91 35.65 27.54
CA ASN A 650 -21.98 35.61 26.07
C ASN A 650 -22.22 34.18 25.51
N GLN A 651 -23.09 33.42 26.18
CA GLN A 651 -23.44 32.04 25.83
C GLN A 651 -24.83 32.02 25.18
N GLY A 652 -24.87 31.71 23.89
CA GLY A 652 -26.08 31.30 23.19
C GLY A 652 -26.41 29.82 23.43
N GLY A 653 -27.57 29.39 22.94
CA GLY A 653 -28.09 28.04 23.22
C GLY A 653 -28.81 27.95 24.56
N GLU A 654 -29.48 26.83 24.80
CA GLU A 654 -30.23 26.61 26.03
C GLU A 654 -29.32 26.14 27.16
N VAL A 655 -29.43 26.73 28.34
CA VAL A 655 -28.74 26.27 29.56
C VAL A 655 -29.78 25.68 30.51
N VAL A 656 -29.71 24.37 30.75
CA VAL A 656 -30.60 23.62 31.65
C VAL A 656 -29.80 23.17 32.86
N LEU A 657 -30.27 23.55 34.05
CA LEU A 657 -29.76 23.07 35.33
C LEU A 657 -30.86 22.29 36.03
N LYS A 658 -30.61 21.01 36.34
CA LYS A 658 -31.56 20.13 37.01
C LYS A 658 -30.88 19.47 38.21
N ASP A 659 -31.51 19.55 39.38
CA ASP A 659 -30.95 19.01 40.62
C ASP A 659 -29.50 19.50 40.88
N PHE A 660 -29.23 20.77 40.51
CA PHE A 660 -27.95 21.43 40.67
C PHE A 660 -27.88 22.17 42.00
N VAL A 661 -26.81 21.97 42.76
CA VAL A 661 -26.64 22.61 44.08
C VAL A 661 -25.37 23.45 44.11
N ALA A 662 -25.50 24.73 44.44
CA ALA A 662 -24.35 25.58 44.69
C ALA A 662 -24.46 26.34 46.01
N GLY A 663 -23.36 26.39 46.76
CA GLY A 663 -23.35 26.98 48.09
C GLY A 663 -21.96 27.30 48.62
N GLY A 664 -21.85 28.29 49.50
CA GLY A 664 -20.57 28.68 50.10
C GLY A 664 -19.54 29.27 49.12
N ASN A 665 -19.93 29.59 47.88
CA ASN A 665 -19.10 30.31 46.92
C ASN A 665 -18.98 31.79 47.33
N LYS A 666 -17.81 32.42 47.15
CA LYS A 666 -17.53 33.75 47.72
C LYS A 666 -18.24 34.92 47.04
N ARG A 667 -18.64 34.78 45.77
CA ARG A 667 -19.29 35.86 44.99
C ARG A 667 -20.75 35.52 44.68
N ASN A 668 -20.99 34.56 43.79
CA ASN A 668 -22.33 34.13 43.40
C ASN A 668 -22.46 32.61 43.47
N GLY A 669 -23.71 32.14 43.52
CA GLY A 669 -24.08 30.73 43.38
C GLY A 669 -23.59 30.12 42.08
#